data_AF-T0NB38-F1
#
_entry.id   AF-T0NB38-F1
#
_cell.length_a   1.000
_cell.length_b   1.000
_cell.length_c   1.000
_cell.angle_alpha   90.00
_cell.angle_beta   90.00
_cell.angle_gamma   90.00
#
_symmetry.space_group_name_H-M   'P 1'
#
loop_
_entity.id
_entity.type
_entity.pdbx_description
1 polymer ?
#
loop_
_entity_poly.entity_id
_entity_poly.type
_entity_poly.pdbx_seq_one_letter_code
_entity_poly.pdbx_strand_id
1 'polypeptide(L)'
;MGEDYVMWSGVDLVKLVQKFLPNKADIIVMESPYKKPAIITADIDGDGKKEVIAAYTFNNEAYLVVLKHFYNGWCVKDRIKGRGYNVTYLKAAPVTNKKTKDLIVGWQLGTIWSYLSILKWKNNSFKEMIKDKVAFSKMEVDFMPSTEVEDGTVEIALWRHFTGEGYDIEVYRWRKGKLTRALDVYPYYFKKVIWYYKIKLKEMGDIGFYWYFLGNAQYKAGLYEEALYSINKMLKSESPFPSKEELLRLKNEIIRKLNFKIEEHEEFIREVSEVEEAKESAQQQANLYPAANKEVGGTVWGYINSKGEFSIKPKFDYAMDFDENGLAVVGVNNLQGIIDEEGNYVVQPEYGSISGFSEGRASIIDKEGFKVINEKGKILTSKAYDFIGTYKEGRAMYGKTNEAGRYVYGYLDLEGKEVIPANYDSAGDFNDGKAVVKIKENQYALIDLVGKVLNTYNYYFVGSLGDGLLPFSRGINDKYGYMDEKGAVVIEPKFQWGGNFSEGRAIVNMSDNFLNRYGVIDKKGNYIIEPEYNNINFLGEGRIALGKAIDEEKPYIGSIYAIADTEGNILTDFVFSNVLNFEKGVASASDGKNTFFIDRNGKVVTDLPVVEGDGNLSLEGDTIKVNIDYRTYYLDKKGNLIWKENTIIPLDNVYRVIEEKYKPNKDYLVYYPRVQGMKDVISQQDLNESLKEFSLVKPIDSKTQLDYNYSGDFSVEFFKDNLLILELNGYEYYFGAAHGMPLQTYVHINLSNGRIYELKDLFKENSNYVQIISDIVAQQIKDMGENSYIFPDTYKGIREDQPFYVDENNLYVYFTPYEIAAYAAGFPTFKIPFKDVMDIINTEGGFWRSFHNNLMS
;
A
#
# COMPACT_ATOMS: atom_id res chain seq x y z
N MET A 1 -25.00 -13.74 -21.50
CA MET A 1 -23.95 -14.74 -21.80
C MET A 1 -23.99 -14.97 -23.30
N GLY A 2 -23.01 -14.42 -24.01
CA GLY A 2 -23.05 -14.16 -25.46
C GLY A 2 -22.40 -15.23 -26.33
N GLU A 3 -22.82 -15.26 -27.59
CA GLU A 3 -22.54 -16.21 -28.67
C GLU A 3 -21.08 -16.19 -29.20
N ASP A 4 -20.17 -15.43 -28.56
CA ASP A 4 -18.86 -15.09 -29.12
C ASP A 4 -17.79 -16.21 -29.06
N TYR A 5 -17.99 -17.27 -28.25
CA TYR A 5 -16.98 -18.35 -28.14
C TYR A 5 -17.03 -19.40 -29.27
N VAL A 6 -18.02 -19.32 -30.17
CA VAL A 6 -18.25 -20.32 -31.23
C VAL A 6 -17.94 -19.76 -32.63
N MET A 7 -17.63 -18.46 -32.73
CA MET A 7 -17.34 -17.80 -34.00
C MET A 7 -15.83 -17.71 -34.24
N TRP A 8 -15.33 -18.44 -35.23
CA TRP A 8 -13.96 -18.30 -35.72
C TRP A 8 -13.97 -17.76 -37.14
N SER A 9 -13.48 -16.52 -37.33
CA SER A 9 -13.45 -15.84 -38.64
C SER A 9 -14.84 -15.79 -39.33
N GLY A 10 -15.90 -15.54 -38.56
CA GLY A 10 -17.28 -15.49 -39.07
C GLY A 10 -17.94 -16.86 -39.28
N VAL A 11 -17.26 -17.97 -38.94
CA VAL A 11 -17.79 -19.33 -39.05
C VAL A 11 -18.28 -19.82 -37.68
N ASP A 12 -19.55 -20.24 -37.63
CA ASP A 12 -20.12 -20.97 -36.52
C ASP A 12 -19.53 -22.39 -36.46
N LEU A 13 -18.61 -22.59 -35.51
CA LEU A 13 -17.85 -23.83 -35.38
C LEU A 13 -18.74 -25.03 -34.99
N VAL A 14 -19.82 -24.81 -34.24
CA VAL A 14 -20.77 -25.88 -33.90
C VAL A 14 -21.47 -26.37 -35.17
N LYS A 15 -22.04 -25.44 -35.97
CA LYS A 15 -22.67 -25.79 -37.25
C LYS A 15 -21.69 -26.41 -38.24
N LEU A 16 -20.44 -25.94 -38.26
CA LEU A 16 -19.40 -26.51 -39.10
C LEU A 16 -19.13 -27.97 -38.71
N VAL A 17 -18.81 -28.22 -37.44
CA VAL A 17 -18.45 -29.55 -36.94
C VAL A 17 -19.60 -30.54 -37.16
N GLN A 18 -20.84 -30.12 -36.91
CA GLN A 18 -22.01 -30.99 -36.98
C GLN A 18 -22.23 -31.59 -38.38
N LYS A 19 -21.80 -30.92 -39.46
CA LYS A 19 -21.82 -31.44 -40.84
C LYS A 19 -20.89 -32.64 -41.06
N PHE A 20 -19.89 -32.81 -40.20
CA PHE A 20 -18.87 -33.86 -40.31
C PHE A 20 -19.01 -34.94 -39.23
N LEU A 21 -20.08 -34.91 -38.44
CA LEU A 21 -20.35 -35.95 -37.44
C LEU A 21 -21.28 -37.04 -38.00
N PRO A 22 -21.19 -38.29 -37.51
CA PRO A 22 -22.18 -39.32 -37.82
C PRO A 22 -23.60 -38.89 -37.45
N ASN A 23 -24.61 -39.44 -38.13
CA ASN A 23 -26.01 -39.24 -37.74
C ASN A 23 -26.23 -39.75 -36.30
N LYS A 24 -26.89 -38.95 -35.44
CA LYS A 24 -27.08 -39.17 -33.98
C LYS A 24 -25.83 -38.97 -33.10
N ALA A 25 -24.80 -38.31 -33.61
CA ALA A 25 -23.69 -37.86 -32.78
C ALA A 25 -23.96 -36.48 -32.17
N ASP A 26 -23.61 -36.29 -30.90
CA ASP A 26 -23.77 -35.03 -30.18
C ASP A 26 -22.41 -34.44 -29.80
N ILE A 27 -22.21 -33.14 -30.05
CA ILE A 27 -21.00 -32.43 -29.62
C ILE A 27 -20.98 -32.39 -28.08
N ILE A 28 -19.85 -32.78 -27.51
CA ILE A 28 -19.65 -32.77 -26.06
C ILE A 28 -19.64 -31.32 -25.56
N VAL A 29 -20.33 -31.08 -24.45
CA VAL A 29 -20.27 -29.81 -23.72
C VAL A 29 -19.55 -30.05 -22.38
N MET A 30 -18.44 -29.35 -22.17
CA MET A 30 -17.67 -29.39 -20.91
C MET A 30 -18.34 -28.46 -19.90
N GLU A 31 -18.52 -28.90 -18.65
CA GLU A 31 -19.25 -28.14 -17.62
C GLU A 31 -18.37 -27.22 -16.76
N SER A 32 -17.06 -27.46 -16.68
CA SER A 32 -16.12 -26.71 -15.81
C SER A 32 -14.93 -26.14 -16.59
N PRO A 33 -14.44 -24.92 -16.30
CA PRO A 33 -14.95 -23.96 -15.30
C PRO A 33 -16.24 -23.23 -15.73
N TYR A 34 -16.64 -23.37 -17.00
CA TYR A 34 -17.91 -22.86 -17.54
C TYR A 34 -18.43 -23.81 -18.62
N LYS A 35 -19.75 -23.87 -18.79
CA LYS A 35 -20.42 -24.70 -19.79
C LYS A 35 -20.08 -24.27 -21.22
N LYS A 36 -19.27 -25.04 -21.94
CA LYS A 36 -18.86 -24.73 -23.33
C LYS A 36 -18.74 -25.97 -24.23
N PRO A 37 -19.06 -25.89 -25.53
CA PRO A 37 -18.76 -26.97 -26.47
C PRO A 37 -17.27 -27.33 -26.45
N ALA A 38 -16.96 -28.62 -26.52
CA ALA A 38 -15.60 -29.13 -26.58
C ALA A 38 -15.01 -28.96 -27.97
N ILE A 39 -14.88 -27.71 -28.42
CA ILE A 39 -14.33 -27.32 -29.71
C ILE A 39 -13.16 -26.36 -29.47
N ILE A 40 -12.02 -26.64 -30.09
CA ILE A 40 -10.84 -25.76 -30.07
C ILE A 40 -10.29 -25.59 -31.48
N THR A 41 -9.54 -24.51 -31.70
CA THR A 41 -8.76 -24.33 -32.93
C THR A 41 -7.28 -24.28 -32.60
N ALA A 42 -6.45 -25.04 -33.31
CA ALA A 42 -5.00 -25.03 -33.13
C ALA A 42 -4.29 -25.48 -34.39
N ASP A 43 -3.13 -24.87 -34.68
CA ASP A 43 -2.19 -25.37 -35.67
C ASP A 43 -1.46 -26.58 -35.06
N ILE A 44 -1.93 -27.78 -35.43
CA ILE A 44 -1.46 -29.05 -34.86
C ILE A 44 -0.40 -29.72 -35.72
N ASP A 45 -0.32 -29.40 -37.01
CA ASP A 45 0.65 -29.97 -37.95
C ASP A 45 1.79 -29.01 -38.32
N GLY A 46 1.75 -27.77 -37.84
CA GLY A 46 2.83 -26.79 -37.90
C GLY A 46 2.93 -26.07 -39.24
N ASP A 47 1.86 -26.07 -40.05
CA ASP A 47 1.84 -25.42 -41.36
C ASP A 47 1.37 -23.95 -41.32
N GLY A 48 1.13 -23.41 -40.12
CA GLY A 48 0.66 -22.05 -39.89
C GLY A 48 -0.85 -21.87 -40.02
N LYS A 49 -1.61 -22.91 -40.39
CA LYS A 49 -3.08 -22.89 -40.47
C LYS A 49 -3.67 -23.65 -39.30
N LYS A 50 -4.74 -23.12 -38.70
CA LYS A 50 -5.40 -23.78 -37.57
C LYS A 50 -6.40 -24.82 -38.05
N GLU A 51 -6.33 -26.01 -37.45
CA GLU A 51 -7.37 -27.03 -37.53
C GLU A 51 -8.47 -26.79 -36.52
N VAL A 52 -9.66 -27.32 -36.79
CA VAL A 52 -10.77 -27.39 -35.83
C VAL A 52 -10.79 -28.78 -35.21
N ILE A 53 -10.72 -28.86 -33.89
CA ILE A 53 -10.77 -30.10 -33.13
C ILE A 53 -12.02 -30.07 -32.28
N ALA A 54 -12.87 -31.09 -32.39
CA ALA A 54 -14.10 -31.17 -31.62
C ALA A 54 -14.28 -32.55 -30.98
N ALA A 55 -14.75 -32.57 -29.74
CA ALA A 55 -15.18 -33.80 -29.08
C ALA A 55 -16.69 -34.03 -29.27
N TYR A 56 -17.06 -35.26 -29.55
CA TYR A 56 -18.45 -35.68 -29.73
C TYR A 56 -18.70 -37.06 -29.13
N THR A 57 -19.95 -37.37 -28.84
CA THR A 57 -20.39 -38.70 -28.46
C THR A 57 -21.10 -39.38 -29.62
N PHE A 58 -20.90 -40.69 -29.76
CA PHE A 58 -21.64 -41.53 -30.71
C PHE A 58 -21.77 -42.93 -30.11
N ASN A 59 -22.99 -43.46 -30.02
CA ASN A 59 -23.29 -44.74 -29.35
C ASN A 59 -22.73 -44.82 -27.90
N ASN A 60 -22.89 -43.74 -27.12
CA ASN A 60 -22.37 -43.61 -25.73
C ASN A 60 -20.85 -43.69 -25.57
N GLU A 61 -20.10 -43.56 -26.67
CA GLU A 61 -18.64 -43.49 -26.65
C GLU A 61 -18.18 -42.10 -27.10
N ALA A 62 -17.13 -41.57 -26.46
CA ALA A 62 -16.56 -40.28 -26.82
C ALA A 62 -15.51 -40.42 -27.92
N TYR A 63 -15.49 -39.45 -28.83
CA TYR A 63 -14.58 -39.36 -29.96
C TYR A 63 -14.06 -37.92 -30.12
N LEU A 64 -12.90 -37.75 -30.74
CA LEU A 64 -12.49 -36.49 -31.36
C LEU A 64 -12.65 -36.56 -32.88
N VAL A 65 -13.01 -35.44 -33.50
CA VAL A 65 -12.86 -35.20 -34.94
C VAL A 65 -11.90 -34.03 -35.15
N VAL A 66 -11.04 -34.16 -36.15
CA VAL A 66 -10.08 -33.14 -36.55
C VAL A 66 -10.41 -32.72 -37.97
N LEU A 67 -10.71 -31.44 -38.17
CA LEU A 67 -11.06 -30.86 -39.46
C LEU A 67 -9.98 -29.90 -39.92
N LYS A 68 -9.60 -29.99 -41.19
CA LYS A 68 -8.65 -29.07 -41.83
C LYS A 68 -9.25 -28.50 -43.10
N HIS A 69 -9.04 -27.20 -43.30
CA HIS A 69 -9.54 -26.47 -44.46
C HIS A 69 -8.50 -26.48 -45.60
N PHE A 70 -8.93 -26.93 -46.78
CA PHE A 70 -8.16 -26.85 -48.04
C PHE A 70 -8.88 -25.93 -49.02
N TYR A 71 -8.27 -25.69 -50.19
CA TYR A 71 -8.87 -24.88 -51.26
C TYR A 71 -10.29 -25.32 -51.65
N ASN A 72 -10.63 -26.61 -51.51
CA ASN A 72 -11.94 -27.17 -51.87
C ASN A 72 -12.90 -27.34 -50.66
N GLY A 73 -12.58 -26.73 -49.50
CA GLY A 73 -13.39 -26.77 -48.29
C GLY A 73 -12.82 -27.60 -47.14
N TRP A 74 -13.65 -27.86 -46.13
CA TRP A 74 -13.28 -28.61 -44.92
C TRP A 74 -13.30 -30.12 -45.15
N CYS A 75 -12.31 -30.83 -44.61
CA CYS A 75 -12.25 -32.29 -44.64
C CYS A 75 -11.84 -32.87 -43.28
N VAL A 76 -12.23 -34.11 -43.03
CA VAL A 76 -11.84 -34.85 -41.82
C VAL A 76 -10.42 -35.39 -42.00
N LYS A 77 -9.53 -35.04 -41.08
CA LYS A 77 -8.15 -35.53 -41.05
C LYS A 77 -7.96 -36.72 -40.14
N ASP A 78 -8.67 -36.75 -39.03
CA ASP A 78 -8.60 -37.87 -38.10
C ASP A 78 -9.91 -38.00 -37.31
N ARG A 79 -10.16 -39.23 -36.84
CA ARG A 79 -11.20 -39.54 -35.86
C ARG A 79 -10.59 -40.42 -34.78
N ILE A 80 -10.58 -39.91 -33.56
CA ILE A 80 -9.87 -40.55 -32.46
C ILE A 80 -10.92 -41.08 -31.50
N LYS A 81 -10.99 -42.40 -31.34
CA LYS A 81 -11.85 -43.02 -30.33
C LYS A 81 -11.24 -42.82 -28.94
N GLY A 82 -11.99 -42.16 -28.06
CA GLY A 82 -11.64 -41.95 -26.67
C GLY A 82 -11.85 -43.16 -25.80
N ARG A 83 -11.29 -43.12 -24.59
CA ARG A 83 -11.40 -44.18 -23.60
C ARG A 83 -12.54 -43.95 -22.59
N GLY A 84 -13.55 -43.15 -22.93
CA GLY A 84 -14.62 -42.75 -22.01
C GLY A 84 -15.91 -42.38 -22.72
N TYR A 85 -16.92 -41.97 -21.95
CA TYR A 85 -18.23 -41.57 -22.47
C TYR A 85 -18.36 -40.06 -22.67
N ASN A 86 -17.41 -39.26 -22.16
CA ASN A 86 -17.41 -37.80 -22.28
C ASN A 86 -15.97 -37.24 -22.26
N VAL A 87 -15.80 -35.92 -22.40
CA VAL A 87 -14.53 -35.20 -22.27
C VAL A 87 -14.68 -34.08 -21.23
N THR A 88 -13.80 -34.05 -20.22
CA THR A 88 -13.77 -32.98 -19.20
C THR A 88 -12.73 -31.90 -19.49
N TYR A 89 -11.80 -32.14 -20.41
CA TYR A 89 -10.74 -31.20 -20.76
C TYR A 89 -10.30 -31.39 -22.21
N LEU A 90 -10.13 -30.28 -22.94
CA LEU A 90 -9.58 -30.26 -24.29
C LEU A 90 -8.76 -28.98 -24.50
N LYS A 91 -7.44 -29.11 -24.73
CA LYS A 91 -6.53 -27.99 -25.03
C LYS A 91 -5.44 -28.45 -26.00
N ALA A 92 -4.94 -27.52 -26.81
CA ALA A 92 -3.72 -27.72 -27.61
C ALA A 92 -2.58 -26.88 -27.04
N ALA A 93 -1.46 -27.50 -26.69
CA ALA A 93 -0.31 -26.80 -26.11
C ALA A 93 1.02 -27.53 -26.40
N PRO A 94 2.18 -26.84 -26.37
CA PRO A 94 3.47 -27.46 -26.63
C PRO A 94 3.92 -28.30 -25.42
N VAL A 95 3.49 -29.57 -25.33
CA VAL A 95 3.82 -30.43 -24.19
C VAL A 95 5.12 -31.19 -24.45
N THR A 96 5.25 -31.80 -25.62
CA THR A 96 6.35 -32.69 -25.95
C THR A 96 7.54 -31.98 -26.59
N ASN A 97 7.33 -30.76 -27.13
CA ASN A 97 8.36 -29.87 -27.68
C ASN A 97 7.78 -28.48 -27.97
N LYS A 98 8.64 -27.46 -28.08
CA LYS A 98 8.24 -26.07 -28.33
C LYS A 98 7.71 -25.73 -29.74
N LYS A 99 7.96 -26.58 -30.75
CA LYS A 99 7.66 -26.26 -32.16
C LYS A 99 6.23 -26.60 -32.57
N THR A 100 5.65 -27.64 -31.97
CA THR A 100 4.32 -28.15 -32.35
C THR A 100 3.43 -28.26 -31.11
N LYS A 101 2.12 -28.08 -31.30
CA LYS A 101 1.15 -28.31 -30.22
C LYS A 101 0.72 -29.77 -30.18
N ASP A 102 0.65 -30.34 -28.98
CA ASP A 102 0.02 -31.62 -28.71
C ASP A 102 -1.41 -31.39 -28.22
N LEU A 103 -2.32 -32.32 -28.50
CA LEU A 103 -3.67 -32.30 -27.94
C LEU A 103 -3.67 -32.96 -26.56
N ILE A 104 -4.14 -32.23 -25.57
CA ILE A 104 -4.35 -32.70 -24.21
C ILE A 104 -5.84 -32.94 -24.02
N VAL A 105 -6.20 -34.18 -23.69
CA VAL A 105 -7.58 -34.62 -23.58
C VAL A 105 -7.83 -35.28 -22.23
N GLY A 106 -8.91 -34.89 -21.56
CA GLY A 106 -9.42 -35.55 -20.36
C GLY A 106 -10.61 -36.43 -20.68
N TRP A 107 -10.41 -37.73 -20.86
CA TRP A 107 -11.50 -38.67 -21.15
C TRP A 107 -12.26 -39.05 -19.87
N GLN A 108 -13.52 -38.66 -19.77
CA GLN A 108 -14.35 -38.93 -18.61
C GLN A 108 -14.78 -40.40 -18.57
N LEU A 109 -14.46 -41.08 -17.48
CA LEU A 109 -14.84 -42.48 -17.25
C LEU A 109 -15.78 -42.68 -16.06
N GLY A 110 -15.91 -41.67 -15.20
CA GLY A 110 -16.85 -41.68 -14.07
C GLY A 110 -17.32 -40.27 -13.73
N THR A 111 -17.94 -40.11 -12.57
CA THR A 111 -18.41 -38.81 -12.08
C THR A 111 -17.28 -37.90 -11.60
N ILE A 112 -16.19 -38.49 -11.10
CA ILE A 112 -15.07 -37.77 -10.45
C ILE A 112 -13.75 -37.87 -11.24
N TRP A 113 -13.61 -38.89 -12.09
CA TRP A 113 -12.32 -39.25 -12.69
C TRP A 113 -12.36 -39.19 -14.22
N SER A 114 -11.32 -38.56 -14.76
CA SER A 114 -10.94 -38.56 -16.17
C SER A 114 -9.53 -39.12 -16.33
N TYR A 115 -9.26 -39.71 -17.50
CA TYR A 115 -7.92 -40.11 -17.88
C TYR A 115 -7.31 -39.11 -18.85
N LEU A 116 -6.06 -38.75 -18.59
CA LEU A 116 -5.26 -37.94 -19.48
C LEU A 116 -4.90 -38.74 -20.73
N SER A 117 -4.99 -38.08 -21.88
CA SER A 117 -4.33 -38.43 -23.13
C SER A 117 -3.51 -37.25 -23.61
N ILE A 118 -2.31 -37.52 -24.12
CA ILE A 118 -1.47 -36.53 -24.80
C ILE A 118 -1.27 -37.06 -26.22
N LEU A 119 -1.93 -36.44 -27.18
CA LEU A 119 -1.96 -36.89 -28.56
C LEU A 119 -1.07 -35.99 -29.42
N LYS A 120 -0.08 -36.59 -30.08
CA LYS A 120 0.83 -35.88 -30.98
C LYS A 120 0.52 -36.21 -32.43
N TRP A 121 0.47 -35.20 -33.28
CA TRP A 121 0.34 -35.40 -34.73
C TRP A 121 1.62 -36.01 -35.30
N LYS A 122 1.52 -37.22 -35.88
CA LYS A 122 2.63 -37.92 -36.55
C LYS A 122 2.12 -38.77 -37.72
N ASN A 123 2.81 -38.70 -38.86
CA ASN A 123 2.47 -39.51 -40.04
C ASN A 123 0.98 -39.38 -40.42
N ASN A 124 0.47 -38.13 -40.45
CA ASN A 124 -0.90 -37.81 -40.85
C ASN A 124 -2.02 -38.42 -39.96
N SER A 125 -1.71 -38.70 -38.68
CA SER A 125 -2.68 -39.12 -37.66
C SER A 125 -2.19 -38.77 -36.25
N PHE A 126 -3.08 -38.72 -35.27
CA PHE A 126 -2.71 -38.55 -33.88
C PHE A 126 -2.21 -39.86 -33.26
N LYS A 127 -1.12 -39.76 -32.50
CA LYS A 127 -0.54 -40.86 -31.73
C LYS A 127 -0.55 -40.53 -30.25
N GLU A 128 -1.04 -41.46 -29.44
CA GLU A 128 -0.99 -41.39 -27.98
C GLU A 128 0.47 -41.43 -27.51
N MET A 129 0.85 -40.43 -26.71
CA MET A 129 2.21 -40.25 -26.23
C MET A 129 2.43 -40.92 -24.88
N ILE A 130 1.40 -40.99 -24.03
CA ILE A 130 1.49 -41.66 -22.73
C ILE A 130 0.94 -43.08 -22.80
N LYS A 131 1.73 -44.04 -22.31
CA LYS A 131 1.33 -45.45 -22.25
C LYS A 131 0.50 -45.75 -21.00
N ASP A 132 0.83 -45.08 -19.90
CA ASP A 132 0.21 -45.30 -18.60
C ASP A 132 -1.14 -44.59 -18.48
N LYS A 133 -2.07 -45.22 -17.77
CA LYS A 133 -3.37 -44.63 -17.47
C LYS A 133 -3.21 -43.62 -16.32
N VAL A 134 -3.12 -42.34 -16.66
CA VAL A 134 -2.99 -41.25 -15.68
C VAL A 134 -4.37 -40.66 -15.38
N ALA A 135 -4.91 -40.94 -14.20
CA ALA A 135 -6.20 -40.43 -13.76
C ALA A 135 -6.08 -39.07 -13.07
N PHE A 136 -7.09 -38.21 -13.25
CA PHE A 136 -7.23 -36.92 -12.60
C PHE A 136 -8.71 -36.55 -12.41
N SER A 137 -8.98 -35.57 -11.55
CA SER A 137 -10.30 -35.00 -11.32
C SER A 137 -10.38 -33.56 -11.82
N LYS A 138 -9.33 -32.76 -11.59
CA LYS A 138 -9.12 -31.46 -12.23
C LYS A 138 -7.71 -31.42 -12.83
N MET A 139 -7.51 -30.60 -13.85
CA MET A 139 -6.22 -30.45 -14.49
C MET A 139 -6.01 -29.03 -14.96
N GLU A 140 -4.77 -28.58 -14.87
CA GLU A 140 -4.33 -27.31 -15.40
C GLU A 140 -3.09 -27.53 -16.26
N VAL A 141 -3.01 -26.80 -17.37
CA VAL A 141 -1.86 -26.85 -18.28
C VAL A 141 -1.39 -25.44 -18.51
N ASP A 142 -0.19 -25.11 -18.08
CA ASP A 142 0.35 -23.76 -18.11
C ASP A 142 1.87 -23.75 -18.24
N PHE A 143 2.44 -22.62 -18.64
CA PHE A 143 3.89 -22.41 -18.61
C PHE A 143 4.30 -22.04 -17.17
N MET A 144 5.11 -22.88 -16.52
CA MET A 144 5.53 -22.64 -15.14
C MET A 144 7.04 -22.31 -15.10
N PRO A 145 7.44 -21.17 -14.49
CA PRO A 145 8.85 -20.81 -14.35
C PRO A 145 9.67 -21.93 -13.70
N SER A 146 10.62 -22.48 -14.47
CA SER A 146 11.47 -23.60 -14.08
C SER A 146 12.86 -23.09 -13.73
N THR A 147 13.39 -23.54 -12.58
CA THR A 147 14.79 -23.30 -12.21
C THR A 147 15.76 -24.28 -12.87
N GLU A 148 15.25 -25.33 -13.52
CA GLU A 148 16.06 -26.36 -14.16
C GLU A 148 16.17 -26.20 -15.69
N VAL A 149 15.09 -25.84 -16.38
CA VAL A 149 15.03 -25.89 -17.86
C VAL A 149 14.00 -24.90 -18.42
N GLU A 150 14.43 -23.98 -19.29
CA GLU A 150 13.55 -23.19 -20.17
C GLU A 150 13.50 -23.81 -21.58
N ASP A 151 12.66 -24.83 -21.77
CA ASP A 151 12.56 -25.53 -23.07
C ASP A 151 11.38 -25.06 -23.94
N GLY A 152 10.57 -24.11 -23.46
CA GLY A 152 9.41 -23.58 -24.15
C GLY A 152 8.23 -24.56 -24.21
N THR A 153 8.20 -25.57 -23.33
CA THR A 153 7.06 -26.46 -23.15
C THR A 153 6.22 -26.07 -21.92
N VAL A 154 5.01 -26.63 -21.84
CA VAL A 154 4.09 -26.38 -20.71
C VAL A 154 4.10 -27.55 -19.72
N GLU A 155 3.89 -27.23 -18.45
CA GLU A 155 3.65 -28.18 -17.37
C GLU A 155 2.17 -28.56 -17.28
N ILE A 156 1.91 -29.74 -16.72
CA ILE A 156 0.58 -30.29 -16.48
C ILE A 156 0.43 -30.56 -14.98
N ALA A 157 -0.41 -29.78 -14.32
CA ALA A 157 -0.79 -30.03 -12.94
C ALA A 157 -2.05 -30.91 -12.90
N LEU A 158 -1.97 -32.02 -12.19
CA LEU A 158 -3.05 -32.99 -12.05
C LEU A 158 -3.56 -33.00 -10.62
N TRP A 159 -4.84 -32.73 -10.46
CA TRP A 159 -5.54 -32.74 -9.17
C TRP A 159 -6.35 -34.01 -9.09
N ARG A 160 -5.94 -34.94 -8.23
CA ARG A 160 -6.60 -36.24 -8.05
C ARG A 160 -7.46 -36.16 -6.81
N HIS A 161 -8.77 -36.40 -6.95
CA HIS A 161 -9.69 -36.30 -5.83
C HIS A 161 -9.26 -37.20 -4.66
N PHE A 162 -8.97 -36.55 -3.55
CA PHE A 162 -8.69 -37.05 -2.21
C PHE A 162 -9.94 -37.60 -1.51
N THR A 163 -10.51 -36.66 -0.76
CA THR A 163 -11.69 -36.77 0.09
C THR A 163 -12.33 -35.39 0.14
N GLY A 164 -13.66 -35.31 0.10
CA GLY A 164 -14.36 -34.01 -0.03
C GLY A 164 -13.83 -33.19 -1.21
N GLU A 165 -13.51 -31.92 -0.99
CA GLU A 165 -12.83 -31.07 -1.98
C GLU A 165 -11.30 -31.01 -1.75
N GLY A 166 -10.74 -32.05 -1.12
CA GLY A 166 -9.32 -32.29 -0.96
C GLY A 166 -8.75 -33.08 -2.14
N TYR A 167 -7.56 -32.72 -2.61
CA TYR A 167 -6.92 -33.27 -3.79
C TYR A 167 -5.45 -33.58 -3.53
N ASP A 168 -5.00 -34.73 -4.03
CA ASP A 168 -3.58 -35.03 -4.21
C ASP A 168 -3.11 -34.43 -5.54
N ILE A 169 -2.23 -33.43 -5.44
CA ILE A 169 -1.82 -32.57 -6.56
C ILE A 169 -0.35 -32.78 -6.87
N GLU A 170 -0.05 -33.06 -8.13
CA GLU A 170 1.31 -33.22 -8.64
C GLU A 170 1.45 -32.48 -9.97
N VAL A 171 2.62 -31.88 -10.20
CA VAL A 171 2.94 -31.18 -11.46
C VAL A 171 3.92 -32.02 -12.26
N TYR A 172 3.63 -32.18 -13.55
CA TYR A 172 4.41 -33.00 -14.48
C TYR A 172 4.90 -32.16 -15.65
N ARG A 173 6.10 -32.48 -16.15
CA ARG A 173 6.57 -32.06 -17.47
C ARG A 173 6.96 -33.25 -18.32
N TRP A 174 7.07 -33.02 -19.63
CA TRP A 174 7.52 -34.03 -20.55
C TRP A 174 9.05 -34.09 -20.59
N ARG A 175 9.66 -35.21 -20.19
CA ARG A 175 11.11 -35.43 -20.35
C ARG A 175 11.40 -36.85 -20.82
N LYS A 176 12.36 -36.96 -21.74
CA LYS A 176 12.87 -38.26 -22.25
C LYS A 176 11.76 -39.23 -22.69
N GLY A 177 10.70 -38.70 -23.30
CA GLY A 177 9.60 -39.49 -23.85
C GLY A 177 8.53 -39.96 -22.86
N LYS A 178 8.49 -39.39 -21.64
CA LYS A 178 7.45 -39.68 -20.63
C LYS A 178 7.14 -38.44 -19.79
N LEU A 179 6.03 -38.48 -19.04
CA LEU A 179 5.74 -37.50 -18.00
C LEU A 179 6.63 -37.77 -16.78
N THR A 180 7.30 -36.73 -16.29
CA THR A 180 8.13 -36.74 -15.08
C THR A 180 7.66 -35.63 -14.16
N ARG A 181 7.68 -35.87 -12.84
CA ARG A 181 7.36 -34.82 -11.86
C ARG A 181 8.32 -33.63 -12.03
N ALA A 182 7.76 -32.43 -12.02
CA ALA A 182 8.48 -31.17 -12.14
C ALA A 182 8.52 -30.51 -10.75
N LEU A 183 9.38 -31.02 -9.86
CA LEU A 183 9.47 -30.54 -8.48
C LEU A 183 9.99 -29.10 -8.41
N ASP A 184 10.82 -28.72 -9.38
CA ASP A 184 11.42 -27.41 -9.53
C ASP A 184 10.39 -26.27 -9.69
N VAL A 185 9.20 -26.57 -10.20
CA VAL A 185 8.13 -25.58 -10.37
C VAL A 185 7.13 -25.57 -9.21
N TYR A 186 7.30 -26.44 -8.20
CA TYR A 186 6.36 -26.51 -7.09
C TYR A 186 6.29 -25.19 -6.29
N PRO A 187 7.40 -24.48 -6.00
CA PRO A 187 7.35 -23.17 -5.35
C PRO A 187 6.48 -22.13 -6.08
N TYR A 188 6.40 -22.23 -7.40
CA TYR A 188 5.53 -21.38 -8.20
C TYR A 188 4.08 -21.87 -8.16
N TYR A 189 3.83 -23.12 -8.54
CA TYR A 189 2.47 -23.62 -8.74
C TYR A 189 1.69 -23.74 -7.42
N PHE A 190 2.34 -24.18 -6.34
CA PHE A 190 1.65 -24.44 -5.08
C PHE A 190 1.22 -23.17 -4.33
N LYS A 191 1.71 -21.97 -4.68
CA LYS A 191 1.14 -20.70 -4.19
C LYS A 191 -0.36 -20.58 -4.51
N LYS A 192 -0.75 -21.01 -5.72
CA LYS A 192 -2.16 -21.07 -6.14
C LYS A 192 -2.96 -22.13 -5.38
N VAL A 193 -2.35 -23.30 -5.15
CA VAL A 193 -2.97 -24.40 -4.41
C VAL A 193 -3.21 -24.03 -2.94
N ILE A 194 -2.29 -23.30 -2.32
CA ILE A 194 -2.43 -22.76 -0.96
C ILE A 194 -3.68 -21.89 -0.86
N TRP A 195 -3.87 -20.98 -1.82
CA TRP A 195 -5.03 -20.10 -1.85
C TRP A 195 -6.34 -20.89 -1.95
N TYR A 196 -6.39 -21.92 -2.80
CA TYR A 196 -7.54 -22.82 -2.89
C TYR A 196 -7.92 -23.44 -1.52
N TYR A 197 -6.96 -23.96 -0.76
CA TYR A 197 -7.25 -24.56 0.55
C TYR A 197 -7.54 -23.55 1.65
N LYS A 198 -6.97 -22.34 1.60
CA LYS A 198 -7.36 -21.24 2.48
C LYS A 198 -8.84 -20.88 2.31
N ILE A 199 -9.33 -20.83 1.06
CA ILE A 199 -10.76 -20.61 0.78
C ILE A 199 -11.60 -21.78 1.31
N LYS A 200 -11.20 -23.03 1.08
CA LYS A 200 -11.97 -24.20 1.57
C LYS A 200 -12.11 -24.23 3.09
N LEU A 201 -11.04 -23.86 3.81
CA LEU A 201 -11.09 -23.72 5.27
C LEU A 201 -12.04 -22.61 5.73
N LYS A 202 -12.16 -21.52 4.96
CA LYS A 202 -13.08 -20.40 5.24
C LYS A 202 -14.54 -20.75 4.92
N GLU A 203 -14.80 -21.39 3.78
CA GLU A 203 -16.16 -21.74 3.33
C GLU A 203 -16.82 -22.82 4.20
N MET A 204 -16.04 -23.78 4.68
CA MET A 204 -16.60 -24.99 5.30
C MET A 204 -16.51 -25.02 6.83
N GLY A 205 -15.84 -24.04 7.46
CA GLY A 205 -15.71 -23.90 8.91
C GLY A 205 -14.83 -24.98 9.54
N ASP A 206 -13.54 -24.69 9.75
CA ASP A 206 -12.49 -25.52 10.40
C ASP A 206 -12.65 -27.06 10.25
N ILE A 207 -13.09 -27.53 9.06
CA ILE A 207 -13.16 -28.96 8.77
C ILE A 207 -11.72 -29.48 8.72
N GLY A 208 -11.37 -30.26 9.73
CA GLY A 208 -9.98 -30.55 10.11
C GLY A 208 -9.09 -31.01 8.97
N PHE A 209 -9.56 -31.89 8.08
CA PHE A 209 -8.71 -32.51 7.06
C PHE A 209 -8.15 -31.54 6.00
N TYR A 210 -8.73 -30.35 5.79
CA TYR A 210 -8.15 -29.36 4.88
C TYR A 210 -6.84 -28.76 5.38
N TRP A 211 -6.57 -28.80 6.69
CA TRP A 211 -5.27 -28.39 7.24
C TRP A 211 -4.12 -29.26 6.76
N TYR A 212 -4.36 -30.56 6.56
CA TYR A 212 -3.37 -31.44 5.95
C TYR A 212 -3.05 -31.00 4.52
N PHE A 213 -4.09 -30.76 3.70
CA PHE A 213 -3.89 -30.36 2.31
C PHE A 213 -3.22 -28.99 2.18
N LEU A 214 -3.59 -28.04 3.05
CA LEU A 214 -2.92 -26.73 3.15
C LEU A 214 -1.45 -26.90 3.55
N GLY A 215 -1.16 -27.67 4.60
CA GLY A 215 0.20 -27.93 5.07
C GLY A 215 1.07 -28.63 4.02
N ASN A 216 0.50 -29.60 3.29
CA ASN A 216 1.21 -30.26 2.18
C ASN A 216 1.49 -29.29 1.03
N ALA A 217 0.54 -28.41 0.70
CA ALA A 217 0.73 -27.40 -0.34
C ALA A 217 1.80 -26.37 0.05
N GLN A 218 1.81 -25.90 1.30
CA GLN A 218 2.84 -25.02 1.86
C GLN A 218 4.22 -25.67 1.82
N TYR A 219 4.32 -26.95 2.22
CA TYR A 219 5.56 -27.71 2.13
C TYR A 219 6.08 -27.78 0.69
N LYS A 220 5.22 -28.12 -0.27
CA LYS A 220 5.57 -28.17 -1.70
C LYS A 220 5.93 -26.78 -2.25
N ALA A 221 5.38 -25.70 -1.69
CA ALA A 221 5.74 -24.33 -2.06
C ALA A 221 7.07 -23.84 -1.46
N GLY A 222 7.70 -24.61 -0.56
CA GLY A 222 8.90 -24.19 0.18
C GLY A 222 8.62 -23.33 1.42
N LEU A 223 7.36 -23.18 1.81
CA LEU A 223 6.91 -22.42 2.98
C LEU A 223 6.87 -23.34 4.22
N TYR A 224 8.06 -23.71 4.69
CA TYR A 224 8.22 -24.80 5.67
C TYR A 224 7.71 -24.45 7.07
N GLU A 225 7.79 -23.19 7.50
CA GLU A 225 7.29 -22.76 8.81
C GLU A 225 5.76 -22.78 8.86
N GLU A 226 5.12 -22.27 7.81
CA GLU A 226 3.67 -22.26 7.66
C GLU A 226 3.13 -23.68 7.46
N ALA A 227 3.87 -24.52 6.72
CA ALA A 227 3.58 -25.95 6.63
C ALA A 227 3.63 -26.61 8.01
N LEU A 228 4.65 -26.31 8.83
CA LEU A 228 4.78 -26.85 10.17
C LEU A 228 3.59 -26.42 11.06
N TYR A 229 3.16 -25.16 10.96
CA TYR A 229 1.97 -24.66 11.65
C TYR A 229 0.71 -25.45 11.26
N SER A 230 0.42 -25.55 9.96
CA SER A 230 -0.77 -26.24 9.45
C SER A 230 -0.79 -27.71 9.82
N ILE A 231 0.36 -28.40 9.72
CA ILE A 231 0.48 -29.81 10.12
C ILE A 231 0.34 -29.99 11.63
N ASN A 232 0.87 -29.07 12.45
CA ASN A 232 0.65 -29.09 13.90
C ASN A 232 -0.82 -28.87 14.26
N LYS A 233 -1.54 -28.01 13.53
CA LYS A 233 -2.98 -27.82 13.73
C LYS A 233 -3.76 -29.10 13.41
N MET A 234 -3.45 -29.78 12.31
CA MET A 234 -4.03 -31.08 11.98
C MET A 234 -3.69 -32.17 13.03
N LEU A 235 -2.45 -32.21 13.54
CA LEU A 235 -2.04 -33.17 14.58
C LEU A 235 -2.79 -32.99 15.90
N LYS A 236 -3.26 -31.77 16.20
CA LYS A 236 -4.03 -31.42 17.40
C LYS A 236 -5.54 -31.62 17.23
N SER A 237 -6.02 -31.89 16.01
CA SER A 237 -7.44 -32.13 15.75
C SER A 237 -7.93 -33.42 16.43
N GLU A 238 -9.20 -33.46 16.82
CA GLU A 238 -9.85 -34.66 17.38
C GLU A 238 -9.84 -35.84 16.40
N SER A 239 -9.74 -35.57 15.09
CA SER A 239 -9.65 -36.59 14.04
C SER A 239 -8.48 -36.29 13.08
N PRO A 240 -7.22 -36.62 13.46
CA PRO A 240 -6.05 -36.41 12.61
C PRO A 240 -6.17 -37.15 11.29
N PHE A 241 -5.84 -36.46 10.19
CA PHE A 241 -5.94 -36.96 8.83
C PHE A 241 -4.66 -36.61 8.05
N PRO A 242 -4.13 -37.48 7.17
CA PRO A 242 -4.65 -38.81 6.78
C PRO A 242 -4.44 -39.88 7.86
N SER A 243 -3.29 -39.88 8.53
CA SER A 243 -3.04 -40.61 9.77
C SER A 243 -2.05 -39.84 10.63
N LYS A 244 -2.06 -40.07 11.94
CA LYS A 244 -1.10 -39.42 12.86
C LYS A 244 0.35 -39.77 12.49
N GLU A 245 0.60 -40.99 12.03
CA GLU A 245 1.94 -41.42 11.60
C GLU A 245 2.43 -40.67 10.35
N GLU A 246 1.57 -40.51 9.33
CA GLU A 246 1.91 -39.76 8.12
C GLU A 246 2.11 -38.26 8.40
N LEU A 247 1.30 -37.68 9.29
CA LEU A 247 1.48 -36.30 9.73
C LEU A 247 2.80 -36.12 10.49
N LEU A 248 3.19 -37.07 11.32
CA LEU A 248 4.48 -37.03 12.01
C LEU A 248 5.65 -37.20 11.03
N ARG A 249 5.52 -38.06 10.01
CA ARG A 249 6.53 -38.19 8.94
C ARG A 249 6.69 -36.87 8.18
N LEU A 250 5.59 -36.26 7.73
CA LEU A 250 5.63 -34.98 7.03
C LEU A 250 6.17 -33.85 7.93
N LYS A 251 5.76 -33.81 9.20
CA LYS A 251 6.33 -32.89 10.20
C LYS A 251 7.84 -33.07 10.33
N ASN A 252 8.33 -34.30 10.42
CA ASN A 252 9.76 -34.57 10.51
C ASN A 252 10.50 -34.22 9.23
N GLU A 253 9.90 -34.39 8.05
CA GLU A 253 10.48 -33.93 6.79
C GLU A 253 10.54 -32.40 6.72
N ILE A 254 9.50 -31.70 7.16
CA ILE A 254 9.47 -30.24 7.28
C ILE A 254 10.57 -29.77 8.23
N ILE A 255 10.67 -30.36 9.43
CA ILE A 255 11.72 -30.04 10.41
C ILE A 255 13.11 -30.36 9.84
N ARG A 256 13.28 -31.47 9.13
CA ARG A 256 14.54 -31.78 8.45
C ARG A 256 14.88 -30.75 7.37
N LYS A 257 13.91 -30.23 6.62
CA LYS A 257 14.15 -29.18 5.63
C LYS A 257 14.48 -27.84 6.29
N LEU A 258 13.86 -27.54 7.43
CA LEU A 258 14.23 -26.41 8.28
C LEU A 258 15.65 -26.57 8.85
N ASN A 259 16.01 -27.77 9.30
CA ASN A 259 17.33 -28.08 9.85
C ASN A 259 18.42 -28.27 8.79
N PHE A 260 18.09 -28.71 7.57
CA PHE A 260 19.04 -28.82 6.47
C PHE A 260 19.45 -27.42 5.97
N LYS A 261 18.55 -26.43 6.07
CA LYS A 261 18.88 -25.00 5.98
C LYS A 261 19.86 -24.54 7.06
N ILE A 262 19.97 -25.26 8.18
CA ILE A 262 20.88 -24.99 9.30
C ILE A 262 22.18 -25.79 9.15
N GLU A 263 22.14 -27.04 8.65
CA GLU A 263 23.30 -27.93 8.47
C GLU A 263 24.11 -27.66 7.19
N GLU A 264 23.49 -27.21 6.08
CA GLU A 264 24.26 -26.66 4.93
C GLU A 264 25.04 -25.38 5.30
N HIS A 265 24.69 -24.76 6.44
CA HIS A 265 25.36 -23.58 6.99
C HIS A 265 26.63 -23.93 7.80
N GLU A 266 26.80 -25.17 8.29
CA GLU A 266 27.90 -25.52 9.21
C GLU A 266 29.09 -26.24 8.56
N GLU A 267 28.91 -26.92 7.41
CA GLU A 267 30.01 -27.69 6.78
C GLU A 267 30.81 -26.89 5.72
N PHE A 268 30.29 -25.73 5.28
CA PHE A 268 30.99 -24.80 4.36
C PHE A 268 31.94 -23.82 5.10
N ILE A 269 31.74 -23.61 6.40
CA ILE A 269 32.45 -22.61 7.23
C ILE A 269 33.95 -22.90 7.43
N ARG A 270 34.47 -24.08 7.03
CA ARG A 270 35.83 -24.49 7.38
C ARG A 270 36.91 -24.30 6.30
N GLU A 271 36.54 -23.97 5.06
CA GLU A 271 37.51 -23.81 3.95
C GLU A 271 37.45 -22.46 3.22
N VAL A 272 36.51 -21.57 3.57
CA VAL A 272 36.38 -20.24 2.94
C VAL A 272 36.72 -19.07 3.88
N SER A 273 37.24 -19.39 5.07
CA SER A 273 37.54 -18.46 6.17
C SER A 273 38.66 -17.45 5.92
N GLU A 274 39.22 -17.35 4.71
CA GLU A 274 40.22 -16.31 4.37
C GLU A 274 39.86 -15.49 3.11
N VAL A 275 38.72 -15.76 2.46
CA VAL A 275 38.29 -15.02 1.25
C VAL A 275 36.87 -14.45 1.38
N GLU A 276 36.05 -14.95 2.30
CA GLU A 276 34.64 -14.51 2.48
C GLU A 276 34.42 -13.38 3.52
N GLU A 277 35.43 -13.01 4.33
CA GLU A 277 35.34 -11.82 5.21
C GLU A 277 35.10 -10.50 4.44
N ALA A 278 35.35 -10.48 3.12
CA ALA A 278 35.13 -9.31 2.28
C ALA A 278 33.78 -9.30 1.54
N LYS A 279 32.98 -10.38 1.57
CA LYS A 279 31.72 -10.48 0.81
C LYS A 279 30.47 -10.72 1.65
N GLU A 280 30.58 -11.28 2.86
CA GLU A 280 29.44 -11.41 3.78
C GLU A 280 29.06 -10.11 4.52
N SER A 281 29.81 -9.01 4.33
CA SER A 281 29.34 -7.67 4.70
C SER A 281 28.30 -7.09 3.74
N ALA A 282 27.99 -7.77 2.63
CA ALA A 282 27.22 -7.18 1.52
C ALA A 282 25.86 -7.85 1.22
N GLN A 283 25.39 -8.83 2.00
CA GLN A 283 24.07 -9.45 1.72
C GLN A 283 23.37 -10.08 2.94
N GLN A 284 23.52 -9.48 4.12
CA GLN A 284 22.34 -9.30 4.97
C GLN A 284 21.39 -8.39 4.18
N GLN A 285 20.11 -8.73 4.06
CA GLN A 285 19.09 -7.77 3.68
C GLN A 285 19.25 -6.59 4.64
N ALA A 286 19.85 -5.51 4.16
CA ALA A 286 20.16 -4.39 5.01
C ALA A 286 18.82 -3.69 5.19
N ASN A 287 18.18 -3.90 6.34
CA ASN A 287 17.05 -3.05 6.70
C ASN A 287 17.58 -1.61 6.69
N LEU A 288 17.11 -0.85 5.70
CA LEU A 288 17.47 0.54 5.48
C LEU A 288 16.34 1.41 6.02
N TYR A 289 16.72 2.37 6.86
CA TYR A 289 15.77 3.24 7.53
C TYR A 289 15.96 4.68 7.05
N PRO A 290 14.88 5.41 6.70
CA PRO A 290 15.00 6.79 6.26
C PRO A 290 15.54 7.67 7.39
N ALA A 291 16.51 8.51 7.07
CA ALA A 291 17.22 9.35 8.02
C ALA A 291 17.39 10.77 7.47
N ALA A 292 16.83 11.73 8.20
CA ALA A 292 16.90 13.16 7.91
C ALA A 292 18.24 13.76 8.34
N ASN A 293 18.78 14.67 7.55
CA ASN A 293 19.96 15.47 7.89
C ASN A 293 19.65 16.95 7.64
N LYS A 294 19.69 17.76 8.71
CA LYS A 294 19.48 19.20 8.64
C LYS A 294 20.75 19.89 8.16
N GLU A 295 20.66 20.65 7.07
CA GLU A 295 21.74 21.39 6.44
C GLU A 295 21.32 22.84 6.12
N VAL A 296 22.24 23.62 5.54
CA VAL A 296 21.88 24.91 4.93
C VAL A 296 21.08 24.62 3.66
N GLY A 297 19.92 25.26 3.50
CA GLY A 297 18.96 25.01 2.43
C GLY A 297 17.90 23.96 2.79
N GLY A 298 17.80 23.54 4.05
CA GLY A 298 16.73 22.70 4.57
C GLY A 298 17.16 21.31 5.02
N THR A 299 16.20 20.38 5.08
CA THR A 299 16.42 18.99 5.49
C THR A 299 16.55 18.10 4.27
N VAL A 300 17.62 17.32 4.21
CA VAL A 300 17.85 16.31 3.16
C VAL A 300 17.80 14.91 3.75
N TRP A 301 17.30 13.94 2.98
CA TRP A 301 17.06 12.58 3.44
C TRP A 301 17.97 11.58 2.74
N GLY A 302 18.41 10.59 3.51
CA GLY A 302 19.13 9.40 3.05
C GLY A 302 18.62 8.16 3.78
N TYR A 303 19.40 7.07 3.75
CA TYR A 303 19.05 5.82 4.44
C TYR A 303 20.22 5.27 5.23
N ILE A 304 19.97 4.94 6.48
CA ILE A 304 20.94 4.31 7.39
C ILE A 304 20.73 2.81 7.49
N ASN A 305 21.81 2.08 7.74
CA ASN A 305 21.72 0.66 8.12
C ASN A 305 21.42 0.49 9.63
N SER A 306 21.32 -0.75 10.09
CA SER A 306 21.11 -1.12 11.49
C SER A 306 22.22 -0.68 12.45
N LYS A 307 23.37 -0.21 11.95
CA LYS A 307 24.47 0.39 12.74
C LYS A 307 24.37 1.92 12.82
N GLY A 308 23.38 2.53 12.15
CA GLY A 308 23.21 3.98 12.10
C GLY A 308 24.09 4.68 11.06
N GLU A 309 24.75 3.93 10.18
CA GLU A 309 25.62 4.46 9.14
C GLU A 309 24.83 4.68 7.84
N PHE A 310 24.98 5.85 7.22
CA PHE A 310 24.35 6.15 5.94
C PHE A 310 24.87 5.21 4.84
N SER A 311 24.02 4.25 4.43
CA SER A 311 24.26 3.39 3.27
C SER A 311 23.91 4.13 1.98
N ILE A 312 22.85 4.93 2.03
CA ILE A 312 22.51 5.92 0.99
C ILE A 312 22.65 7.29 1.62
N LYS A 313 23.62 8.09 1.14
CA LYS A 313 23.89 9.43 1.68
C LYS A 313 22.67 10.36 1.50
N PRO A 314 22.46 11.32 2.41
CA PRO A 314 21.43 12.33 2.25
C PRO A 314 21.55 13.07 0.93
N LYS A 315 20.47 13.05 0.14
CA LYS A 315 20.37 13.73 -1.17
C LYS A 315 18.94 13.94 -1.67
N PHE A 316 17.95 13.40 -0.96
CA PHE A 316 16.54 13.47 -1.35
C PHE A 316 15.83 14.56 -0.55
N ASP A 317 14.79 15.16 -1.10
CA ASP A 317 13.96 16.15 -0.39
C ASP A 317 13.13 15.46 0.71
N TYR A 318 12.73 14.21 0.46
CA TYR A 318 12.16 13.29 1.45
C TYR A 318 12.35 11.84 1.00
N ALA A 319 12.22 10.91 1.97
CA ALA A 319 12.38 9.48 1.78
C ALA A 319 11.29 8.72 2.54
N MET A 320 10.58 7.81 1.85
CA MET A 320 9.63 6.89 2.50
C MET A 320 10.36 5.63 2.99
N ASP A 321 9.70 4.86 3.86
CA ASP A 321 10.20 3.55 4.27
C ASP A 321 10.31 2.59 3.07
N PHE A 322 11.25 1.63 3.14
CA PHE A 322 11.32 0.55 2.17
C PHE A 322 10.11 -0.39 2.35
N ASP A 323 9.37 -0.64 1.28
CA ASP A 323 8.29 -1.64 1.24
C ASP A 323 8.89 -3.07 1.32
N GLU A 324 8.06 -4.08 1.61
CA GLU A 324 8.49 -5.49 1.73
C GLU A 324 9.19 -6.04 0.47
N ASN A 325 9.06 -5.36 -0.67
CA ASN A 325 9.69 -5.71 -1.94
C ASN A 325 11.07 -5.07 -2.16
N GLY A 326 11.61 -4.34 -1.17
CA GLY A 326 12.92 -3.68 -1.26
C GLY A 326 12.93 -2.42 -2.12
N LEU A 327 11.77 -1.76 -2.27
CA LEU A 327 11.64 -0.49 -2.99
C LEU A 327 11.22 0.64 -2.05
N ALA A 328 11.73 1.84 -2.28
CA ALA A 328 11.31 3.03 -1.55
C ALA A 328 11.01 4.19 -2.51
N VAL A 329 9.97 4.96 -2.18
CA VAL A 329 9.64 6.20 -2.88
C VAL A 329 10.49 7.35 -2.31
N VAL A 330 11.09 8.14 -3.20
CA VAL A 330 11.94 9.29 -2.83
C VAL A 330 11.55 10.53 -3.62
N GLY A 331 11.66 11.70 -2.98
CA GLY A 331 11.41 13.00 -3.59
C GLY A 331 12.69 13.71 -4.03
N VAL A 332 12.67 14.30 -5.22
CA VAL A 332 13.73 15.18 -5.74
C VAL A 332 13.10 16.29 -6.59
N ASN A 333 13.36 17.55 -6.26
CA ASN A 333 12.84 18.73 -6.94
C ASN A 333 11.31 18.70 -7.11
N ASN A 334 10.57 18.36 -6.06
CA ASN A 334 9.11 18.19 -6.05
C ASN A 334 8.55 17.08 -6.96
N LEU A 335 9.41 16.22 -7.50
CA LEU A 335 9.02 15.02 -8.24
C LEU A 335 9.41 13.77 -7.46
N GLN A 336 8.69 12.69 -7.70
CA GLN A 336 8.86 11.42 -7.00
C GLN A 336 9.44 10.37 -7.95
N GLY A 337 10.36 9.58 -7.43
CA GLY A 337 10.94 8.40 -8.08
C GLY A 337 10.94 7.19 -7.14
N ILE A 338 11.48 6.08 -7.61
CA ILE A 338 11.61 4.83 -6.83
C ILE A 338 13.05 4.38 -6.88
N ILE A 339 13.59 4.00 -5.73
CA ILE A 339 14.93 3.43 -5.59
C ILE A 339 14.91 2.00 -5.06
N ASP A 340 15.96 1.24 -5.37
CA ASP A 340 16.28 -0.04 -4.73
C ASP A 340 17.12 0.16 -3.46
N GLU A 341 17.42 -0.93 -2.74
CA GLU A 341 18.20 -0.93 -1.49
C GLU A 341 19.66 -0.45 -1.71
N GLU A 342 20.17 -0.51 -2.93
CA GLU A 342 21.48 0.06 -3.29
C GLU A 342 21.40 1.57 -3.60
N GLY A 343 20.20 2.15 -3.62
CA GLY A 343 19.95 3.57 -3.90
C GLY A 343 19.99 3.93 -5.40
N ASN A 344 19.90 2.94 -6.29
CA ASN A 344 19.74 3.13 -7.72
C ASN A 344 18.27 3.40 -8.04
N TYR A 345 18.02 4.30 -8.99
CA TYR A 345 16.65 4.56 -9.45
C TYR A 345 16.13 3.38 -10.29
N VAL A 346 15.08 2.74 -9.79
CA VAL A 346 14.18 1.88 -10.57
C VAL A 346 13.25 2.74 -11.42
N VAL A 347 12.81 3.88 -10.87
CA VAL A 347 12.04 4.92 -11.55
C VAL A 347 12.68 6.27 -11.25
N GLN A 348 13.01 7.04 -12.30
CA GLN A 348 13.57 8.38 -12.14
C GLN A 348 12.53 9.33 -11.52
N PRO A 349 12.95 10.40 -10.81
CA PRO A 349 12.04 11.43 -10.32
C PRO A 349 11.35 12.16 -11.48
N GLU A 350 10.14 11.72 -11.83
CA GLU A 350 9.37 12.26 -12.96
C GLU A 350 7.86 12.38 -12.69
N TYR A 351 7.38 11.80 -11.60
CA TYR A 351 5.96 11.79 -11.24
C TYR A 351 5.66 12.82 -10.16
N GLY A 352 4.47 13.43 -10.17
CA GLY A 352 4.04 14.34 -9.10
C GLY A 352 3.73 13.59 -7.81
N SER A 353 3.30 12.33 -7.90
CA SER A 353 3.05 11.45 -6.76
C SER A 353 3.19 9.99 -7.12
N ILE A 354 3.68 9.16 -6.20
CA ILE A 354 3.74 7.70 -6.26
C ILE A 354 3.21 7.18 -4.91
N SER A 355 2.23 6.28 -4.94
CA SER A 355 1.78 5.59 -3.72
C SER A 355 2.77 4.50 -3.31
N GLY A 356 2.74 4.08 -2.03
CA GLY A 356 3.38 2.83 -1.62
C GLY A 356 2.85 1.62 -2.40
N PHE A 357 3.63 0.54 -2.44
CA PHE A 357 3.26 -0.68 -3.14
C PHE A 357 2.20 -1.47 -2.34
N SER A 358 1.09 -1.80 -3.01
CA SER A 358 0.13 -2.79 -2.52
C SER A 358 -0.05 -3.89 -3.56
N GLU A 359 0.08 -5.15 -3.13
CA GLU A 359 0.01 -6.32 -4.02
C GLU A 359 0.96 -6.22 -5.24
N GLY A 360 2.13 -5.59 -5.04
CA GLY A 360 3.15 -5.36 -6.07
C GLY A 360 2.79 -4.27 -7.09
N ARG A 361 1.87 -3.36 -6.75
CA ARG A 361 1.44 -2.24 -7.60
C ARG A 361 1.50 -0.91 -6.86
N ALA A 362 1.89 0.13 -7.58
CA ALA A 362 1.82 1.51 -7.11
C ALA A 362 1.00 2.36 -8.10
N SER A 363 0.22 3.30 -7.57
CA SER A 363 -0.43 4.34 -8.36
C SER A 363 0.52 5.52 -8.51
N ILE A 364 0.63 6.05 -9.72
CA ILE A 364 1.40 7.26 -10.03
C ILE A 364 0.49 8.37 -10.51
N ILE A 365 0.91 9.63 -10.34
CA ILE A 365 0.21 10.80 -10.89
C ILE A 365 1.18 11.58 -11.77
N ASP A 366 0.81 11.76 -13.04
CA ASP A 366 1.47 12.68 -13.97
C ASP A 366 0.47 13.75 -14.47
N LYS A 367 0.90 14.58 -15.44
CA LYS A 367 0.07 15.64 -16.03
C LYS A 367 -1.23 15.15 -16.70
N GLU A 368 -1.33 13.87 -17.04
CA GLU A 368 -2.51 13.26 -17.65
C GLU A 368 -3.46 12.66 -16.61
N GLY A 369 -2.98 12.38 -15.40
CA GLY A 369 -3.75 11.82 -14.29
C GLY A 369 -3.11 10.57 -13.68
N PHE A 370 -3.93 9.73 -13.06
CA PHE A 370 -3.51 8.50 -12.38
C PHE A 370 -3.20 7.38 -13.37
N LYS A 371 -2.10 6.66 -13.14
CA LYS A 371 -1.73 5.41 -13.84
C LYS A 371 -1.22 4.38 -12.82
N VAL A 372 -1.10 3.11 -13.22
CA VAL A 372 -0.55 2.04 -12.37
C VAL A 372 0.79 1.58 -12.92
N ILE A 373 1.78 1.42 -12.04
CA ILE A 373 3.06 0.78 -12.34
C ILE A 373 3.23 -0.52 -11.56
N ASN A 374 4.08 -1.42 -12.06
CA ASN A 374 4.59 -2.55 -11.29
C ASN A 374 5.94 -2.21 -10.62
N GLU A 375 6.50 -3.17 -9.89
CA GLU A 375 7.78 -3.07 -9.16
C GLU A 375 8.99 -2.81 -10.06
N LYS A 376 8.86 -2.97 -11.38
CA LYS A 376 9.91 -2.66 -12.36
C LYS A 376 9.72 -1.29 -12.99
N GLY A 377 8.83 -0.45 -12.44
CA GLY A 377 8.48 0.86 -12.99
C GLY A 377 7.65 0.81 -14.28
N LYS A 378 7.19 -0.38 -14.71
CA LYS A 378 6.45 -0.49 -15.97
C LYS A 378 5.01 -0.06 -15.75
N ILE A 379 4.57 0.95 -16.51
CA ILE A 379 3.15 1.35 -16.61
C ILE A 379 2.31 0.19 -17.16
N LEU A 380 1.25 -0.16 -16.44
CA LEU A 380 0.32 -1.26 -16.75
C LEU A 380 -0.98 -0.77 -17.37
N THR A 381 -1.45 0.41 -16.97
CA THR A 381 -2.67 1.01 -17.50
C THR A 381 -2.46 1.54 -18.92
N SER A 382 -3.43 1.33 -19.81
CA SER A 382 -3.35 1.80 -21.21
C SER A 382 -3.68 3.29 -21.39
N LYS A 383 -4.12 3.97 -20.32
CA LYS A 383 -4.53 5.39 -20.29
C LYS A 383 -4.44 5.92 -18.85
N ALA A 384 -4.57 7.24 -18.71
CA ALA A 384 -4.73 7.89 -17.40
C ALA A 384 -6.19 7.87 -16.91
N TYR A 385 -6.36 8.01 -15.60
CA TYR A 385 -7.65 8.07 -14.90
C TYR A 385 -7.70 9.28 -13.96
N ASP A 386 -8.89 9.66 -13.54
CA ASP A 386 -9.06 10.78 -12.60
C ASP A 386 -8.69 10.37 -11.17
N PHE A 387 -8.79 9.08 -10.85
CA PHE A 387 -8.44 8.50 -9.55
C PHE A 387 -8.15 7.00 -9.68
N ILE A 388 -7.18 6.49 -8.91
CA ILE A 388 -6.96 5.05 -8.70
C ILE A 388 -6.66 4.81 -7.21
N GLY A 389 -7.46 3.97 -6.56
CA GLY A 389 -7.25 3.52 -5.18
C GLY A 389 -6.14 2.46 -5.06
N THR A 390 -5.83 2.05 -3.83
CA THR A 390 -4.87 0.98 -3.59
C THR A 390 -5.41 -0.38 -4.04
N TYR A 391 -4.50 -1.30 -4.36
CA TYR A 391 -4.88 -2.67 -4.68
C TYR A 391 -5.25 -3.43 -3.41
N LYS A 392 -6.37 -4.16 -3.46
CA LYS A 392 -6.83 -5.07 -2.42
C LYS A 392 -7.59 -6.24 -3.04
N GLU A 393 -7.20 -7.46 -2.67
CA GLU A 393 -7.75 -8.70 -3.23
C GLU A 393 -7.64 -8.77 -4.77
N GLY A 394 -6.56 -8.22 -5.33
CA GLY A 394 -6.29 -8.17 -6.76
C GLY A 394 -7.13 -7.17 -7.54
N ARG A 395 -7.74 -6.18 -6.86
CA ARG A 395 -8.55 -5.13 -7.48
C ARG A 395 -8.14 -3.75 -6.98
N ALA A 396 -8.16 -2.77 -7.88
CA ALA A 396 -8.07 -1.36 -7.52
C ALA A 396 -9.28 -0.61 -8.06
N MET A 397 -9.95 0.17 -7.21
CA MET A 397 -11.01 1.07 -7.65
C MET A 397 -10.42 2.15 -8.56
N TYR A 398 -11.06 2.47 -9.68
CA TYR A 398 -10.70 3.62 -10.49
C TYR A 398 -11.92 4.53 -10.70
N GLY A 399 -11.67 5.84 -10.74
CA GLY A 399 -12.64 6.88 -11.04
C GLY A 399 -12.39 7.51 -12.41
N LYS A 400 -13.46 7.81 -13.14
CA LYS A 400 -13.40 8.61 -14.38
C LYS A 400 -14.67 9.42 -14.59
N THR A 401 -14.55 10.52 -15.30
CA THR A 401 -15.69 11.26 -15.86
C THR A 401 -16.19 10.59 -17.13
N ASN A 402 -17.47 10.22 -17.19
CA ASN A 402 -18.08 9.61 -18.37
C ASN A 402 -18.47 10.65 -19.44
N GLU A 403 -18.95 10.19 -20.60
CA GLU A 403 -19.36 11.06 -21.72
C GLU A 403 -20.48 12.05 -21.37
N ALA A 404 -21.25 11.78 -20.31
CA ALA A 404 -22.30 12.66 -19.79
C ALA A 404 -21.80 13.66 -18.73
N GLY A 405 -20.49 13.75 -18.50
CA GLY A 405 -19.89 14.64 -17.49
C GLY A 405 -20.06 14.17 -16.05
N ARG A 406 -20.43 12.91 -15.83
CA ARG A 406 -20.66 12.33 -14.50
C ARG A 406 -19.44 11.54 -14.04
N TYR A 407 -19.00 11.76 -12.81
CA TYR A 407 -17.95 10.96 -12.18
C TYR A 407 -18.48 9.57 -11.81
N VAL A 408 -17.79 8.52 -12.26
CA VAL A 408 -18.19 7.12 -12.07
C VAL A 408 -17.00 6.23 -11.72
N TYR A 409 -17.27 5.15 -11.00
CA TYR A 409 -16.27 4.23 -10.47
C TYR A 409 -16.40 2.82 -11.06
N GLY A 410 -15.24 2.18 -11.29
CA GLY A 410 -15.07 0.80 -11.72
C GLY A 410 -13.86 0.16 -11.04
N TYR A 411 -13.39 -1.00 -11.54
CA TYR A 411 -12.23 -1.68 -10.97
C TYR A 411 -11.25 -2.20 -12.03
N LEU A 412 -9.96 -2.07 -11.70
CA LEU A 412 -8.82 -2.60 -12.43
C LEU A 412 -8.40 -3.96 -11.86
N ASP A 413 -7.85 -4.84 -12.71
CA ASP A 413 -7.08 -6.02 -12.27
C ASP A 413 -5.60 -5.67 -12.05
N LEU A 414 -4.82 -6.64 -11.56
CA LEU A 414 -3.37 -6.50 -11.35
C LEU A 414 -2.59 -6.24 -12.63
N GLU A 415 -3.16 -6.42 -13.82
CA GLU A 415 -2.56 -6.07 -15.09
C GLU A 415 -2.94 -4.65 -15.54
N GLY A 416 -3.65 -3.89 -14.71
CA GLY A 416 -4.09 -2.52 -14.99
C GLY A 416 -5.26 -2.45 -15.98
N LYS A 417 -5.97 -3.55 -16.21
CA LYS A 417 -7.11 -3.61 -17.16
C LYS A 417 -8.43 -3.39 -16.43
N GLU A 418 -9.33 -2.65 -17.08
CA GLU A 418 -10.70 -2.50 -16.61
C GLU A 418 -11.44 -3.84 -16.65
N VAL A 419 -11.59 -4.51 -15.50
CA VAL A 419 -12.33 -5.77 -15.37
C VAL A 419 -13.77 -5.56 -14.90
N ILE A 420 -14.02 -4.47 -14.19
CA ILE A 420 -15.37 -4.01 -13.84
C ILE A 420 -15.53 -2.60 -14.41
N PRO A 421 -16.36 -2.40 -15.45
CA PRO A 421 -16.53 -1.10 -16.08
C PRO A 421 -17.06 -0.04 -15.11
N ALA A 422 -16.60 1.20 -15.26
CA ALA A 422 -17.03 2.29 -14.40
C ALA A 422 -18.45 2.76 -14.70
N ASN A 423 -19.41 2.24 -13.93
CA ASN A 423 -20.84 2.50 -14.04
C ASN A 423 -21.49 2.84 -12.69
N TYR A 424 -20.70 2.95 -11.62
CA TYR A 424 -21.19 3.16 -10.26
C TYR A 424 -20.96 4.59 -9.80
N ASP A 425 -21.89 5.15 -9.02
CA ASP A 425 -21.79 6.48 -8.40
C ASP A 425 -20.74 6.53 -7.30
N SER A 426 -20.52 5.40 -6.63
CA SER A 426 -19.46 5.19 -5.65
C SER A 426 -19.15 3.70 -5.55
N ALA A 427 -17.95 3.36 -5.11
CA ALA A 427 -17.49 2.00 -4.94
C ALA A 427 -16.67 1.88 -3.65
N GLY A 428 -16.81 0.76 -2.95
CA GLY A 428 -15.98 0.41 -1.80
C GLY A 428 -14.89 -0.60 -2.16
N ASP A 429 -13.93 -0.79 -1.26
CA ASP A 429 -12.90 -1.81 -1.42
C ASP A 429 -13.48 -3.22 -1.34
N PHE A 430 -12.81 -4.15 -2.02
CA PHE A 430 -13.09 -5.57 -1.87
C PHE A 430 -12.65 -6.05 -0.48
N ASN A 431 -13.57 -6.75 0.18
CA ASN A 431 -13.34 -7.47 1.42
C ASN A 431 -14.05 -8.81 1.30
N ASP A 432 -13.33 -9.91 1.55
CA ASP A 432 -13.88 -11.26 1.46
C ASP A 432 -14.46 -11.59 0.07
N GLY A 433 -13.81 -11.09 -0.98
CA GLY A 433 -14.17 -11.28 -2.37
C GLY A 433 -15.39 -10.50 -2.83
N LYS A 434 -15.88 -9.53 -2.02
CA LYS A 434 -17.08 -8.75 -2.29
C LYS A 434 -16.87 -7.27 -2.05
N ALA A 435 -17.58 -6.44 -2.80
CA ALA A 435 -17.59 -4.99 -2.62
C ALA A 435 -19.02 -4.45 -2.68
N VAL A 436 -19.27 -3.38 -1.93
CA VAL A 436 -20.52 -2.62 -2.02
C VAL A 436 -20.31 -1.47 -2.99
N VAL A 437 -21.23 -1.34 -3.95
CA VAL A 437 -21.22 -0.27 -4.96
C VAL A 437 -22.56 0.44 -4.96
N LYS A 438 -22.54 1.75 -5.21
CA LYS A 438 -23.74 2.56 -5.39
C LYS A 438 -24.05 2.66 -6.88
N ILE A 439 -25.20 2.14 -7.30
CA ILE A 439 -25.64 2.20 -8.70
C ILE A 439 -26.20 3.58 -9.02
N LYS A 440 -27.05 4.09 -8.13
CA LYS A 440 -27.65 5.42 -8.19
C LYS A 440 -28.18 5.83 -6.82
N GLU A 441 -28.81 6.99 -6.74
CA GLU A 441 -29.51 7.42 -5.53
C GLU A 441 -30.43 6.32 -4.99
N ASN A 442 -30.31 6.03 -3.70
CA ASN A 442 -31.03 5.01 -2.96
C ASN A 442 -30.89 3.57 -3.49
N GLN A 443 -29.93 3.28 -4.38
CA GLN A 443 -29.73 1.95 -4.94
C GLN A 443 -28.27 1.49 -4.86
N TYR A 444 -28.04 0.44 -4.08
CA TYR A 444 -26.74 -0.18 -3.86
C TYR A 444 -26.75 -1.63 -4.35
N ALA A 445 -25.57 -2.18 -4.57
CA ALA A 445 -25.39 -3.59 -4.88
C ALA A 445 -24.17 -4.16 -4.17
N LEU A 446 -24.25 -5.45 -3.82
CA LEU A 446 -23.10 -6.26 -3.44
C LEU A 446 -22.61 -6.99 -4.69
N ILE A 447 -21.35 -6.81 -5.06
CA ILE A 447 -20.74 -7.43 -6.25
C ILE A 447 -19.59 -8.35 -5.85
N ASP A 448 -19.30 -9.35 -6.67
CA ASP A 448 -18.09 -10.18 -6.54
C ASP A 448 -16.89 -9.60 -7.33
N LEU A 449 -15.73 -10.26 -7.24
CA LEU A 449 -14.49 -9.86 -7.92
C LEU A 449 -14.58 -9.77 -9.44
N VAL A 450 -15.60 -10.35 -10.08
CA VAL A 450 -15.83 -10.24 -11.54
C VAL A 450 -16.96 -9.26 -11.87
N GLY A 451 -17.46 -8.52 -10.87
CA GLY A 451 -18.53 -7.53 -11.03
C GLY A 451 -19.92 -8.13 -11.13
N LYS A 452 -20.10 -9.42 -10.83
CA LYS A 452 -21.42 -10.03 -10.80
C LYS A 452 -22.17 -9.50 -9.59
N VAL A 453 -23.36 -8.93 -9.84
CA VAL A 453 -24.29 -8.53 -8.78
C VAL A 453 -24.77 -9.77 -8.03
N LEU A 454 -24.41 -9.84 -6.75
CA LEU A 454 -24.85 -10.87 -5.81
C LEU A 454 -26.20 -10.50 -5.20
N ASN A 455 -26.39 -9.22 -4.88
CA ASN A 455 -27.65 -8.69 -4.38
C ASN A 455 -27.77 -7.17 -4.62
N THR A 456 -28.99 -6.64 -4.56
CA THR A 456 -29.29 -5.20 -4.67
C THR A 456 -30.09 -4.72 -3.48
N TYR A 457 -29.84 -3.50 -3.03
CA TYR A 457 -30.46 -2.90 -1.86
C TYR A 457 -31.05 -1.53 -2.20
N ASN A 458 -32.27 -1.28 -1.74
CA ASN A 458 -32.97 -0.01 -1.96
C ASN A 458 -33.04 0.78 -0.65
N TYR A 459 -31.92 1.41 -0.28
CA TYR A 459 -31.74 2.18 0.94
C TYR A 459 -30.99 3.47 0.67
N TYR A 460 -31.19 4.47 1.52
CA TYR A 460 -30.50 5.75 1.43
C TYR A 460 -28.98 5.58 1.52
N PHE A 461 -28.54 4.71 2.44
CA PHE A 461 -27.14 4.36 2.62
C PHE A 461 -26.98 2.86 2.87
N VAL A 462 -25.93 2.28 2.30
CA VAL A 462 -25.40 0.96 2.61
C VAL A 462 -23.87 1.07 2.67
N GLY A 463 -23.30 0.72 3.82
CA GLY A 463 -21.84 0.70 4.02
C GLY A 463 -21.20 -0.61 3.61
N SER A 464 -19.90 -0.74 3.85
CA SER A 464 -19.11 -1.91 3.43
C SER A 464 -19.50 -3.18 4.19
N LEU A 465 -19.31 -4.33 3.54
CA LEU A 465 -19.51 -5.63 4.16
C LEU A 465 -18.42 -5.89 5.21
N GLY A 466 -18.84 -6.17 6.44
CA GLY A 466 -17.95 -6.57 7.53
C GLY A 466 -18.53 -7.79 8.24
N ASP A 467 -17.76 -8.87 8.37
CA ASP A 467 -18.17 -10.14 8.99
C ASP A 467 -19.59 -10.64 8.65
N GLY A 468 -20.04 -10.42 7.40
CA GLY A 468 -21.36 -10.84 6.92
C GLY A 468 -22.53 -9.89 7.18
N LEU A 469 -22.28 -8.71 7.78
CA LEU A 469 -23.29 -7.68 8.01
C LEU A 469 -22.93 -6.36 7.31
N LEU A 470 -23.96 -5.62 6.92
CA LEU A 470 -23.90 -4.34 6.22
C LEU A 470 -24.61 -3.27 7.06
N PRO A 471 -23.94 -2.18 7.47
CA PRO A 471 -24.64 -1.04 8.06
C PRO A 471 -25.51 -0.36 6.98
N PHE A 472 -26.72 0.04 7.34
CA PHE A 472 -27.65 0.71 6.41
C PHE A 472 -28.52 1.75 7.12
N SER A 473 -29.06 2.71 6.36
CA SER A 473 -30.08 3.66 6.83
C SER A 473 -31.16 3.89 5.77
N ARG A 474 -32.39 4.21 6.19
CA ARG A 474 -33.53 4.38 5.26
C ARG A 474 -33.70 5.82 4.76
N GLY A 475 -33.03 6.80 5.37
CA GLY A 475 -33.13 8.22 4.99
C GLY A 475 -32.00 9.08 5.54
N ILE A 476 -31.96 10.35 5.13
CA ILE A 476 -30.87 11.31 5.40
C ILE A 476 -30.59 11.57 6.89
N ASN A 477 -31.61 11.48 7.73
CA ASN A 477 -31.51 11.61 9.19
C ASN A 477 -32.04 10.35 9.90
N ASP A 478 -32.14 9.24 9.18
CA ASP A 478 -32.54 7.97 9.78
C ASP A 478 -31.36 7.35 10.53
N LYS A 479 -31.69 6.54 11.51
CA LYS A 479 -30.70 5.79 12.28
C LYS A 479 -30.09 4.68 11.44
N TYR A 480 -28.96 4.16 11.91
CA TYR A 480 -28.27 3.03 11.33
C TYR A 480 -28.79 1.73 11.97
N GLY A 481 -29.04 0.75 11.10
CA GLY A 481 -29.26 -0.64 11.44
C GLY A 481 -28.27 -1.53 10.70
N TYR A 482 -28.44 -2.84 10.81
CA TYR A 482 -27.59 -3.82 10.12
C TYR A 482 -28.43 -4.87 9.41
N MET A 483 -28.03 -5.22 8.20
CA MET A 483 -28.65 -6.28 7.41
C MET A 483 -27.61 -7.31 6.98
N ASP A 484 -28.06 -8.52 6.67
CA ASP A 484 -27.22 -9.55 6.08
C ASP A 484 -27.01 -9.31 4.58
N GLU A 485 -26.17 -10.12 3.95
CA GLU A 485 -25.90 -10.06 2.49
C GLU A 485 -27.14 -10.32 1.62
N LYS A 486 -28.21 -10.91 2.17
CA LYS A 486 -29.48 -11.13 1.47
C LYS A 486 -30.42 -9.93 1.61
N GLY A 487 -30.03 -8.91 2.38
CA GLY A 487 -30.82 -7.72 2.65
C GLY A 487 -31.86 -7.92 3.76
N ALA A 488 -31.80 -9.05 4.48
CA ALA A 488 -32.65 -9.25 5.64
C ALA A 488 -32.12 -8.41 6.80
N VAL A 489 -32.99 -7.58 7.39
CA VAL A 489 -32.64 -6.76 8.55
C VAL A 489 -32.36 -7.68 9.74
N VAL A 490 -31.13 -7.60 10.27
CA VAL A 490 -30.68 -8.35 11.45
C VAL A 490 -30.79 -7.49 12.69
N ILE A 491 -30.47 -6.20 12.57
CA ILE A 491 -30.59 -5.20 13.63
C ILE A 491 -31.39 -4.02 13.06
N GLU A 492 -32.56 -3.75 13.64
CA GLU A 492 -33.38 -2.60 13.24
C GLU A 492 -32.63 -1.27 13.46
N PRO A 493 -32.82 -0.26 12.58
CA PRO A 493 -32.24 1.06 12.75
C PRO A 493 -32.48 1.67 14.12
N LYS A 494 -31.41 1.86 14.90
CA LYS A 494 -31.48 2.41 16.27
C LYS A 494 -30.25 3.21 16.71
N PHE A 495 -29.16 3.19 15.94
CA PHE A 495 -27.91 3.90 16.25
C PHE A 495 -27.83 5.21 15.46
N GLN A 496 -27.27 6.28 16.03
CA GLN A 496 -27.05 7.52 15.27
C GLN A 496 -25.96 7.36 14.22
N TRP A 497 -24.98 6.51 14.50
CA TRP A 497 -23.98 6.06 13.56
C TRP A 497 -23.58 4.62 13.86
N GLY A 498 -23.25 3.85 12.82
CA GLY A 498 -22.77 2.47 12.95
C GLY A 498 -21.60 2.19 12.01
N GLY A 499 -20.49 1.73 12.58
CA GLY A 499 -19.33 1.27 11.83
C GLY A 499 -19.52 -0.13 11.23
N ASN A 500 -18.58 -0.55 10.40
CA ASN A 500 -18.55 -1.90 9.85
C ASN A 500 -18.24 -2.92 10.96
N PHE A 501 -18.73 -4.14 10.80
CA PHE A 501 -18.34 -5.24 11.67
C PHE A 501 -16.91 -5.71 11.35
N SER A 502 -16.11 -5.92 12.40
CA SER A 502 -14.78 -6.53 12.35
C SER A 502 -14.56 -7.36 13.61
N GLU A 503 -13.90 -8.52 13.49
CA GLU A 503 -13.70 -9.47 14.60
C GLU A 503 -14.99 -9.81 15.38
N GLY A 504 -16.13 -9.81 14.67
CA GLY A 504 -17.46 -10.08 15.21
C GLY A 504 -18.07 -8.96 16.05
N ARG A 505 -17.51 -7.74 15.99
CA ARG A 505 -17.97 -6.56 16.74
C ARG A 505 -18.17 -5.35 15.83
N ALA A 506 -19.01 -4.42 16.22
CA ALA A 506 -19.13 -3.12 15.56
C ALA A 506 -19.17 -1.99 16.60
N ILE A 507 -18.52 -0.87 16.27
CA ILE A 507 -18.60 0.37 17.05
C ILE A 507 -19.85 1.15 16.59
N VAL A 508 -20.63 1.63 17.54
CA VAL A 508 -21.86 2.40 17.28
C VAL A 508 -21.85 3.68 18.12
N ASN A 509 -22.45 4.75 17.61
CA ASN A 509 -22.66 6.00 18.34
C ASN A 509 -24.16 6.22 18.57
N MET A 510 -24.53 6.67 19.77
CA MET A 510 -25.91 6.99 20.16
C MET A 510 -26.23 8.48 20.23
N SER A 511 -25.22 9.34 20.19
CA SER A 511 -25.38 10.80 20.26
C SER A 511 -25.61 11.39 18.87
N ASP A 512 -26.49 12.38 18.78
CA ASP A 512 -26.72 13.23 17.61
C ASP A 512 -25.97 14.58 17.72
N ASN A 513 -25.16 14.73 18.77
CA ASN A 513 -24.39 15.94 19.08
C ASN A 513 -22.91 15.62 19.39
N PHE A 514 -22.14 16.66 19.69
CA PHE A 514 -20.69 16.59 19.93
C PHE A 514 -20.28 15.80 21.18
N LEU A 515 -21.22 15.41 22.06
CA LEU A 515 -20.89 14.70 23.30
C LEU A 515 -20.38 13.27 23.10
N ASN A 516 -20.53 12.71 21.88
CA ASN A 516 -20.06 11.37 21.47
C ASN A 516 -20.39 10.24 22.47
N ARG A 517 -21.29 9.33 22.10
CA ARG A 517 -21.66 8.20 22.96
C ARG A 517 -21.40 6.89 22.24
N TYR A 518 -20.12 6.54 22.14
CA TYR A 518 -19.67 5.32 21.48
C TYR A 518 -19.79 4.10 22.41
N GLY A 519 -20.26 3.00 21.83
CA GLY A 519 -20.31 1.68 22.44
C GLY A 519 -19.98 0.59 21.41
N VAL A 520 -19.95 -0.67 21.85
CA VAL A 520 -19.63 -1.83 21.00
C VAL A 520 -20.77 -2.84 21.07
N ILE A 521 -21.16 -3.36 19.91
CA ILE A 521 -22.24 -4.35 19.79
C ILE A 521 -21.76 -5.68 19.22
N ASP A 522 -22.48 -6.75 19.56
CA ASP A 522 -22.41 -8.04 18.89
C ASP A 522 -23.23 -8.06 17.59
N LYS A 523 -23.14 -9.16 16.82
CA LYS A 523 -23.91 -9.35 15.57
C LYS A 523 -25.43 -9.44 15.76
N LYS A 524 -25.92 -9.54 16.99
CA LYS A 524 -27.37 -9.51 17.32
C LYS A 524 -27.81 -8.10 17.75
N GLY A 525 -26.89 -7.16 17.85
CA GLY A 525 -27.16 -5.78 18.28
C GLY A 525 -27.29 -5.60 19.79
N ASN A 526 -26.79 -6.56 20.58
CA ASN A 526 -26.63 -6.42 22.03
C ASN A 526 -25.36 -5.63 22.31
N TYR A 527 -25.41 -4.74 23.29
CA TYR A 527 -24.21 -4.06 23.76
C TYR A 527 -23.30 -5.05 24.48
N ILE A 528 -22.05 -5.12 24.01
CA ILE A 528 -20.92 -5.72 24.72
C ILE A 528 -20.26 -4.64 25.58
N ILE A 529 -20.21 -3.42 25.04
CA ILE A 529 -19.77 -2.21 25.74
C ILE A 529 -20.86 -1.15 25.58
N GLU A 530 -21.37 -0.65 26.70
CA GLU A 530 -22.43 0.36 26.72
C GLU A 530 -21.96 1.70 26.11
N PRO A 531 -22.86 2.49 25.49
CA PRO A 531 -22.52 3.74 24.82
C PRO A 531 -22.31 4.89 25.83
N GLU A 532 -21.12 4.91 26.44
CA GLU A 532 -20.69 5.91 27.42
C GLU A 532 -19.32 6.54 27.13
N TYR A 533 -18.69 6.19 26.00
CA TYR A 533 -17.33 6.61 25.67
C TYR A 533 -17.30 7.74 24.63
N ASN A 534 -16.38 8.69 24.82
CA ASN A 534 -16.13 9.78 23.88
C ASN A 534 -15.49 9.27 22.58
N ASN A 535 -14.72 8.19 22.67
CA ASN A 535 -14.09 7.55 21.51
C ASN A 535 -13.89 6.04 21.76
N ILE A 536 -13.95 5.23 20.70
CA ILE A 536 -13.58 3.81 20.73
C ILE A 536 -12.81 3.48 19.45
N ASN A 537 -11.66 2.83 19.56
CA ASN A 537 -10.87 2.37 18.41
C ASN A 537 -10.62 0.86 18.49
N PHE A 538 -10.83 0.14 17.39
CA PHE A 538 -10.31 -1.23 17.25
C PHE A 538 -8.80 -1.16 17.08
N LEU A 539 -8.08 -1.92 17.89
CA LEU A 539 -6.61 -2.00 17.85
C LEU A 539 -6.13 -3.29 17.17
N GLY A 540 -7.04 -4.18 16.76
CA GLY A 540 -6.70 -5.51 16.25
C GLY A 540 -6.30 -6.49 17.35
N GLU A 541 -6.07 -7.74 16.96
CA GLU A 541 -5.71 -8.86 17.86
C GLU A 541 -6.70 -9.04 19.04
N GLY A 542 -7.98 -8.72 18.84
CA GLY A 542 -9.01 -8.78 19.87
C GLY A 542 -8.93 -7.67 20.92
N ARG A 543 -8.41 -6.49 20.57
CA ARG A 543 -8.26 -5.34 21.47
C ARG A 543 -8.94 -4.07 20.98
N ILE A 544 -9.36 -3.26 21.95
CA ILE A 544 -10.07 -2.01 21.76
C ILE A 544 -9.51 -0.96 22.73
N ALA A 545 -9.30 0.27 22.26
CA ALA A 545 -9.07 1.43 23.12
C ALA A 545 -10.42 2.09 23.45
N LEU A 546 -10.70 2.29 24.73
CA LEU A 546 -11.88 3.00 25.23
C LEU A 546 -11.46 4.39 25.70
N GLY A 547 -11.96 5.44 25.05
CA GLY A 547 -11.63 6.83 25.33
C GLY A 547 -12.69 7.55 26.14
N LYS A 548 -12.30 8.13 27.28
CA LYS A 548 -13.12 9.10 28.03
C LYS A 548 -12.62 10.50 27.75
N ALA A 549 -13.54 11.46 27.60
CA ALA A 549 -13.18 12.85 27.39
C ALA A 549 -12.28 13.36 28.52
N ILE A 550 -11.25 14.12 28.15
CA ILE A 550 -10.36 14.79 29.13
C ILE A 550 -11.17 15.83 29.93
N ASP A 551 -12.08 16.51 29.26
CA ASP A 551 -13.07 17.43 29.82
C ASP A 551 -14.45 17.04 29.26
N GLU A 552 -15.38 16.64 30.13
CA GLU A 552 -16.72 16.19 29.74
C GLU A 552 -17.56 17.31 29.10
N GLU A 553 -17.31 18.58 29.44
CA GLU A 553 -17.99 19.73 28.84
C GLU A 553 -17.37 20.12 27.48
N LYS A 554 -16.12 19.69 27.24
CA LYS A 554 -15.34 19.97 26.02
C LYS A 554 -14.72 18.69 25.42
N PRO A 555 -15.52 17.71 24.98
CA PRO A 555 -15.04 16.40 24.52
C PRO A 555 -14.15 16.44 23.28
N TYR A 556 -14.17 17.55 22.54
CA TYR A 556 -13.33 17.81 21.37
C TYR A 556 -11.86 18.14 21.73
N ILE A 557 -11.53 18.35 23.01
CA ILE A 557 -10.13 18.49 23.48
C ILE A 557 -9.38 17.16 23.32
N GLY A 558 -10.07 16.03 23.41
CA GLY A 558 -9.47 14.71 23.27
C GLY A 558 -9.93 13.73 24.34
N SER A 559 -9.32 12.55 24.34
CA SER A 559 -9.64 11.47 25.28
C SER A 559 -8.41 10.92 25.98
N ILE A 560 -8.62 10.37 27.17
CA ILE A 560 -7.70 9.45 27.84
C ILE A 560 -8.24 8.02 27.68
N TYR A 561 -7.37 7.06 27.44
CA TYR A 561 -7.72 5.72 26.98
C TYR A 561 -7.40 4.64 28.00
N ALA A 562 -8.29 3.65 28.08
CA ALA A 562 -8.05 2.35 28.67
C ALA A 562 -8.06 1.26 27.59
N ILE A 563 -7.38 0.14 27.82
CA ILE A 563 -7.44 -1.03 26.95
C ILE A 563 -8.53 -1.96 27.44
N ALA A 564 -9.35 -2.45 26.51
CA ALA A 564 -10.29 -3.54 26.73
C ALA A 564 -10.10 -4.64 25.69
N ASP A 565 -10.60 -5.84 26.00
CA ASP A 565 -10.81 -6.86 24.98
C ASP A 565 -12.15 -6.66 24.24
N THR A 566 -12.33 -7.40 23.15
CA THR A 566 -13.56 -7.36 22.34
C THR A 566 -14.78 -7.99 23.03
N GLU A 567 -14.60 -8.57 24.22
CA GLU A 567 -15.69 -9.08 25.08
C GLU A 567 -16.11 -8.05 26.14
N GLY A 568 -15.50 -6.86 26.14
CA GLY A 568 -15.85 -5.75 27.04
C GLY A 568 -15.12 -5.78 28.38
N ASN A 569 -14.16 -6.70 28.58
CA ASN A 569 -13.35 -6.70 29.80
C ASN A 569 -12.32 -5.58 29.71
N ILE A 570 -12.44 -4.59 30.60
CA ILE A 570 -11.45 -3.52 30.75
C ILE A 570 -10.21 -4.10 31.42
N LEU A 571 -9.06 -4.01 30.73
CA LEU A 571 -7.78 -4.61 31.12
C LEU A 571 -6.87 -3.61 31.84
N THR A 572 -7.07 -2.31 31.65
CA THR A 572 -6.28 -1.23 32.27
C THR A 572 -7.15 -0.09 32.79
N ASP A 573 -6.57 0.75 33.64
CA ASP A 573 -7.15 2.07 33.94
C ASP A 573 -7.05 3.00 32.72
N PHE A 574 -7.73 4.14 32.79
CA PHE A 574 -7.68 5.20 31.79
C PHE A 574 -6.42 6.05 31.99
N VAL A 575 -5.30 5.59 31.44
CA VAL A 575 -3.98 6.18 31.67
C VAL A 575 -3.23 6.54 30.39
N PHE A 576 -3.74 6.14 29.22
CA PHE A 576 -3.04 6.37 27.96
C PHE A 576 -3.54 7.63 27.25
N SER A 577 -2.66 8.52 26.82
CA SER A 577 -3.00 9.63 25.92
C SER A 577 -3.23 9.15 24.48
N ASN A 578 -2.51 8.10 24.07
CA ASN A 578 -2.58 7.53 22.73
C ASN A 578 -2.24 6.02 22.77
N VAL A 579 -2.86 5.25 21.88
CA VAL A 579 -2.60 3.81 21.68
C VAL A 579 -2.75 3.48 20.20
N LEU A 580 -1.74 2.85 19.62
CA LEU A 580 -1.74 2.36 18.24
C LEU A 580 -2.24 0.91 18.14
N ASN A 581 -2.39 0.42 16.91
CA ASN A 581 -2.79 -0.96 16.66
C ASN A 581 -1.76 -1.95 17.23
N PHE A 582 -2.27 -3.10 17.67
CA PHE A 582 -1.46 -4.25 18.03
C PHE A 582 -0.90 -4.93 16.79
N GLU A 583 0.41 -5.11 16.77
CA GLU A 583 1.13 -5.85 15.74
C GLU A 583 2.05 -6.86 16.42
N LYS A 584 1.87 -8.15 16.09
CA LYS A 584 2.70 -9.24 16.64
C LYS A 584 2.69 -9.29 18.18
N GLY A 585 1.55 -8.96 18.80
CA GLY A 585 1.36 -9.06 20.25
C GLY A 585 1.70 -7.81 21.07
N VAL A 586 2.20 -6.74 20.43
CA VAL A 586 2.54 -5.48 21.09
C VAL A 586 1.91 -4.29 20.39
N ALA A 587 1.64 -3.22 21.13
CA ALA A 587 1.19 -1.94 20.58
C ALA A 587 2.03 -0.80 21.18
N SER A 588 2.27 0.26 20.42
CA SER A 588 2.79 1.50 20.99
C SER A 588 1.69 2.23 21.75
N ALA A 589 2.01 2.69 22.95
CA ALA A 589 1.13 3.51 23.78
C ALA A 589 1.92 4.63 24.44
N SER A 590 1.24 5.72 24.77
CA SER A 590 1.80 6.86 25.48
C SER A 590 0.93 7.22 26.69
N ASP A 591 1.57 7.63 27.78
CA ASP A 591 0.90 8.21 28.97
C ASP A 591 0.91 9.76 28.94
N GLY A 592 1.33 10.35 27.82
CA GLY A 592 1.50 11.79 27.61
C GLY A 592 2.84 12.35 28.10
N LYS A 593 3.58 11.59 28.91
CA LYS A 593 4.95 11.91 29.34
C LYS A 593 5.96 10.94 28.73
N ASN A 594 5.63 9.68 28.61
CA ASN A 594 6.46 8.63 28.06
C ASN A 594 5.67 7.82 27.04
N THR A 595 6.37 7.34 26.03
CA THR A 595 5.87 6.40 25.03
C THR A 595 6.63 5.08 25.16
N PHE A 596 5.89 3.96 25.07
CA PHE A 596 6.41 2.61 25.32
C PHE A 596 5.57 1.57 24.57
N PHE A 597 6.00 0.31 24.60
CA PHE A 597 5.20 -0.81 24.10
C PHE A 597 4.36 -1.42 25.23
N ILE A 598 3.12 -1.79 24.93
CA ILE A 598 2.24 -2.57 25.79
C ILE A 598 1.95 -3.94 25.17
N ASP A 599 1.81 -4.96 26.01
CA ASP A 599 1.32 -6.28 25.62
C ASP A 599 -0.21 -6.26 25.44
N ARG A 600 -0.78 -7.39 24.98
CA ARG A 600 -2.24 -7.53 24.85
C ARG A 600 -2.99 -7.41 26.19
N ASN A 601 -2.37 -7.33 27.34
CA ASN A 601 -3.07 -7.04 28.60
C ASN A 601 -2.97 -5.56 28.98
N GLY A 602 -2.41 -4.73 28.09
CA GLY A 602 -2.13 -3.32 28.35
C GLY A 602 -1.00 -3.10 29.33
N LYS A 603 -0.17 -4.12 29.61
CA LYS A 603 0.99 -4.00 30.49
C LYS A 603 2.21 -3.59 29.68
N VAL A 604 3.01 -2.68 30.24
CA VAL A 604 4.27 -2.25 29.63
C VAL A 604 5.18 -3.46 29.39
N VAL A 605 5.70 -3.59 28.18
CA VAL A 605 6.67 -4.62 27.79
C VAL A 605 8.04 -4.18 28.30
N THR A 606 8.50 -4.73 29.41
CA THR A 606 9.71 -4.28 30.12
C THR A 606 11.02 -4.58 29.39
N ASP A 607 11.00 -5.49 28.42
CA ASP A 607 12.18 -5.87 27.62
C ASP A 607 12.39 -4.93 26.42
N LEU A 608 11.50 -3.93 26.23
CA LEU A 608 11.58 -2.91 25.19
C LEU A 608 11.71 -1.51 25.83
N PRO A 609 12.29 -0.53 25.12
CA PRO A 609 12.55 0.79 25.67
C PRO A 609 11.27 1.56 26.02
N VAL A 610 11.39 2.34 27.09
CA VAL A 610 10.47 3.43 27.44
C VAL A 610 11.17 4.73 27.06
N VAL A 611 10.47 5.60 26.33
CA VAL A 611 11.01 6.83 25.77
C VAL A 611 10.28 8.03 26.33
N GLU A 612 11.01 9.06 26.75
CA GLU A 612 10.40 10.33 27.20
C GLU A 612 9.85 11.13 26.01
N GLY A 613 8.63 11.64 26.17
CA GLY A 613 7.87 12.39 25.19
C GLY A 613 6.62 11.66 24.71
N ASP A 614 5.81 12.36 23.93
CA ASP A 614 4.54 11.86 23.39
C ASP A 614 4.69 11.60 21.88
N GLY A 615 4.17 10.47 21.42
CA GLY A 615 4.26 10.04 20.04
C GLY A 615 4.15 8.53 19.89
N ASN A 616 4.95 7.97 18.97
CA ASN A 616 4.73 6.63 18.44
C ASN A 616 6.04 5.84 18.35
N LEU A 617 5.97 4.55 18.67
CA LEU A 617 7.03 3.57 18.44
C LEU A 617 6.59 2.53 17.42
N SER A 618 7.50 2.08 16.58
CA SER A 618 7.24 1.01 15.60
C SER A 618 8.39 -0.01 15.64
N LEU A 619 8.04 -1.29 15.66
CA LEU A 619 9.01 -2.38 15.75
C LEU A 619 9.35 -2.91 14.36
N GLU A 620 10.52 -2.55 13.86
CA GLU A 620 11.01 -2.85 12.51
C GLU A 620 12.13 -3.91 12.59
N GLY A 621 11.71 -5.16 12.82
CA GLY A 621 12.64 -6.27 13.05
C GLY A 621 13.34 -6.16 14.41
N ASP A 622 14.63 -5.84 14.41
CA ASP A 622 15.45 -5.61 15.60
C ASP A 622 15.67 -4.13 15.92
N THR A 623 15.18 -3.24 15.06
CA THR A 623 15.22 -1.79 15.23
C THR A 623 13.85 -1.28 15.68
N ILE A 624 13.85 -0.22 16.48
CA ILE A 624 12.66 0.50 16.90
C ILE A 624 12.75 1.89 16.29
N LYS A 625 11.81 2.21 15.40
CA LYS A 625 11.61 3.57 14.90
C LYS A 625 10.85 4.34 15.96
N VAL A 626 11.42 5.48 16.35
CA VAL A 626 10.90 6.35 17.38
C VAL A 626 10.51 7.67 16.75
N ASN A 627 9.22 8.01 16.83
CA ASN A 627 8.69 9.29 16.38
C ASN A 627 8.10 10.01 17.59
N ILE A 628 8.88 10.87 18.22
CA ILE A 628 8.50 11.54 19.47
C ILE A 628 8.67 13.02 19.31
N ASP A 629 7.62 13.79 19.63
CA ASP A 629 7.64 15.25 19.52
C ASP A 629 8.15 15.72 18.15
N TYR A 630 7.67 15.11 17.07
CA TYR A 630 8.06 15.38 15.68
C TYR A 630 9.56 15.22 15.36
N ARG A 631 10.28 14.41 16.14
CA ARG A 631 11.67 14.02 15.85
C ARG A 631 11.76 12.51 15.69
N THR A 632 12.44 12.10 14.61
CA THR A 632 12.65 10.69 14.29
C THR A 632 14.03 10.25 14.76
N TYR A 633 14.10 9.09 15.40
CA TYR A 633 15.36 8.42 15.70
C TYR A 633 15.15 6.91 15.83
N TYR A 634 16.25 6.16 15.89
CA TYR A 634 16.23 4.72 15.88
C TYR A 634 16.96 4.16 17.09
N LEU A 635 16.34 3.19 17.75
CA LEU A 635 16.90 2.45 18.87
C LEU A 635 17.03 0.97 18.51
N ASP A 636 17.95 0.26 19.16
CA ASP A 636 17.85 -1.19 19.23
C ASP A 636 16.80 -1.62 20.27
N LYS A 637 16.47 -2.91 20.32
CA LYS A 637 15.51 -3.46 21.32
C LYS A 637 15.92 -3.24 22.78
N LYS A 638 17.20 -2.99 23.07
CA LYS A 638 17.69 -2.69 24.42
C LYS A 638 17.61 -1.19 24.75
N GLY A 639 17.19 -0.36 23.79
CA GLY A 639 17.11 1.08 23.94
C GLY A 639 18.42 1.82 23.65
N ASN A 640 19.43 1.17 23.08
CA ASN A 640 20.65 1.86 22.65
C ASN A 640 20.36 2.68 21.38
N LEU A 641 20.89 3.90 21.34
CA LEU A 641 20.74 4.77 20.18
C LEU A 641 21.52 4.21 18.98
N ILE A 642 20.79 3.94 17.90
CA ILE A 642 21.38 3.59 16.58
C ILE A 642 21.68 4.89 15.83
N TRP A 643 20.70 5.77 15.73
CA TRP A 643 20.83 7.03 15.00
C TRP A 643 19.78 8.03 15.47
N LYS A 644 20.11 9.32 15.44
CA LYS A 644 19.18 10.43 15.69
C LYS A 644 19.48 11.57 14.75
N GLU A 645 18.43 12.28 14.35
CA GLU A 645 18.51 13.52 13.59
C GLU A 645 19.48 14.52 14.25
N ASN A 646 20.30 15.19 13.44
CA ASN A 646 21.28 16.13 13.94
C ASN A 646 20.63 17.39 14.49
N THR A 647 21.04 17.80 15.68
CA THR A 647 20.61 19.05 16.32
C THR A 647 21.62 20.19 16.13
N ILE A 648 22.73 19.94 15.44
CA ILE A 648 23.76 20.92 15.12
C ILE A 648 23.86 21.01 13.61
N ILE A 649 23.68 22.22 13.08
CA ILE A 649 23.78 22.56 11.67
C ILE A 649 25.03 23.43 11.49
N PRO A 650 26.16 22.87 11.02
CA PRO A 650 27.35 23.65 10.71
C PRO A 650 27.07 24.61 9.55
N LEU A 651 27.47 25.87 9.69
CA LEU A 651 27.38 26.86 8.61
C LEU A 651 28.73 26.97 7.89
N ASP A 652 29.81 27.09 8.66
CA ASP A 652 31.20 27.02 8.22
C ASP A 652 32.11 26.53 9.36
N ASN A 653 33.42 26.79 9.28
CA ASN A 653 34.39 26.40 10.31
C ASN A 653 34.28 27.22 11.62
N VAL A 654 33.48 28.29 11.63
CA VAL A 654 33.33 29.24 12.74
C VAL A 654 31.93 29.12 13.34
N TYR A 655 30.91 29.21 12.50
CA TYR A 655 29.51 29.35 12.88
C TYR A 655 28.73 28.04 12.75
N ARG A 656 27.78 27.86 13.66
CA ARG A 656 26.79 26.79 13.63
C ARG A 656 25.49 27.23 14.28
N VAL A 657 24.39 26.62 13.84
CA VAL A 657 23.07 26.74 14.47
C VAL A 657 22.81 25.46 15.27
N ILE A 658 22.35 25.62 16.50
CA ILE A 658 22.01 24.54 17.42
C ILE A 658 20.51 24.57 17.64
N GLU A 659 19.85 23.43 17.50
CA GLU A 659 18.45 23.24 17.86
C GLU A 659 18.30 23.09 19.38
N GLU A 660 17.41 23.88 19.95
CA GLU A 660 16.96 23.79 21.33
C GLU A 660 15.47 23.42 21.37
N LYS A 661 15.05 22.66 22.38
CA LYS A 661 13.66 22.20 22.54
C LYS A 661 13.01 22.88 23.75
N TYR A 662 11.80 23.40 23.55
CA TYR A 662 10.93 23.93 24.59
C TYR A 662 9.55 23.28 24.54
N LYS A 663 9.21 22.50 25.57
CA LYS A 663 7.90 21.82 25.70
C LYS A 663 7.38 21.94 27.13
N PRO A 664 6.72 23.05 27.50
CA PRO A 664 6.28 23.29 28.88
C PRO A 664 5.11 22.39 29.30
N ASN A 665 4.26 21.98 28.36
CA ASN A 665 3.15 21.05 28.56
C ASN A 665 2.88 20.25 27.26
N LYS A 666 1.79 19.47 27.24
CA LYS A 666 1.40 18.65 26.07
C LYS A 666 0.91 19.46 24.85
N ASP A 667 0.42 20.68 25.08
CA ASP A 667 -0.25 21.50 24.06
C ASP A 667 0.72 22.50 23.38
N TYR A 668 1.97 22.59 23.83
CA TYR A 668 2.95 23.58 23.33
C TYR A 668 4.33 22.96 23.12
N LEU A 669 4.84 22.98 21.89
CA LEU A 669 6.13 22.45 21.52
C LEU A 669 6.84 23.39 20.55
N VAL A 670 8.08 23.78 20.86
CA VAL A 670 8.90 24.65 20.02
C VAL A 670 10.30 24.10 19.91
N TYR A 671 10.76 23.86 18.69
CA TYR A 671 12.17 23.72 18.36
C TYR A 671 12.66 25.07 17.84
N TYR A 672 13.71 25.62 18.45
CA TYR A 672 14.18 26.97 18.14
C TYR A 672 15.70 27.03 17.96
N PRO A 673 16.21 27.95 17.14
CA PRO A 673 17.63 28.05 16.83
C PRO A 673 18.41 28.83 17.89
N ARG A 674 19.63 28.36 18.14
CA ARG A 674 20.67 29.09 18.88
C ARG A 674 21.94 29.15 18.03
N VAL A 675 22.41 30.35 17.74
CA VAL A 675 23.66 30.62 17.02
C VAL A 675 24.85 30.49 17.96
N GLN A 676 25.90 29.82 17.49
CA GLN A 676 27.20 29.73 18.14
C GLN A 676 28.33 30.03 17.14
N GLY A 677 29.39 30.71 17.62
CA GLY A 677 30.62 30.98 16.86
C GLY A 677 30.96 32.46 16.70
N MET A 678 30.08 33.35 17.16
CA MET A 678 30.30 34.79 17.09
C MET A 678 31.44 35.24 18.01
N LYS A 679 32.26 36.16 17.51
CA LYS A 679 33.41 36.71 18.24
C LYS A 679 32.99 37.54 19.46
N ASP A 680 31.93 38.32 19.31
CA ASP A 680 31.35 39.07 20.42
C ASP A 680 30.28 38.22 21.13
N VAL A 681 30.63 37.78 22.35
CA VAL A 681 29.78 36.92 23.18
C VAL A 681 28.51 37.64 23.62
N ILE A 682 28.56 38.96 23.83
CA ILE A 682 27.38 39.74 24.27
C ILE A 682 26.38 39.81 23.11
N SER A 683 26.81 40.25 21.93
CA SER A 683 25.97 40.25 20.74
C SER A 683 25.40 38.86 20.40
N GLN A 684 26.16 37.78 20.65
CA GLN A 684 25.66 36.42 20.48
C GLN A 684 24.54 36.06 21.48
N GLN A 685 24.67 36.49 22.73
CA GLN A 685 23.65 36.26 23.76
C GLN A 685 22.37 37.04 23.43
N ASP A 686 22.49 38.33 23.08
CA ASP A 686 21.36 39.19 22.72
C ASP A 686 20.62 38.65 21.48
N LEU A 687 21.37 38.20 20.46
CA LEU A 687 20.81 37.53 19.29
C LEU A 687 20.03 36.27 19.68
N ASN A 688 20.60 35.41 20.53
CA ASN A 688 19.97 34.15 20.90
C ASN A 688 18.70 34.33 21.75
N GLU A 689 18.66 35.34 22.62
CA GLU A 689 17.41 35.70 23.32
C GLU A 689 16.37 36.23 22.34
N SER A 690 16.77 37.02 21.34
CA SER A 690 15.87 37.48 20.27
C SER A 690 15.32 36.31 19.45
N LEU A 691 16.16 35.33 19.07
CA LEU A 691 15.73 34.14 18.33
C LEU A 691 14.73 33.29 19.11
N LYS A 692 14.91 33.19 20.43
CA LYS A 692 13.97 32.53 21.33
C LYS A 692 12.62 33.24 21.36
N GLU A 693 12.61 34.57 21.39
CA GLU A 693 11.38 35.38 21.31
C GLU A 693 10.69 35.23 19.95
N PHE A 694 11.42 35.36 18.84
CA PHE A 694 10.87 35.20 17.48
C PHE A 694 10.32 33.80 17.23
N SER A 695 10.89 32.77 17.86
CA SER A 695 10.39 31.39 17.78
C SER A 695 9.14 31.15 18.65
N LEU A 696 8.63 32.18 19.31
CA LEU A 696 7.47 32.13 20.21
C LEU A 696 7.68 31.19 21.40
N VAL A 697 8.87 31.18 22.00
CA VAL A 697 9.10 30.48 23.28
C VAL A 697 8.45 31.29 24.42
N LYS A 698 7.21 30.94 24.78
CA LYS A 698 6.40 31.64 25.78
C LYS A 698 6.37 30.87 27.10
N PRO A 699 6.53 31.54 28.27
CA PRO A 699 6.40 30.87 29.57
C PRO A 699 4.96 30.40 29.79
N ILE A 700 4.77 29.08 29.89
CA ILE A 700 3.47 28.44 30.14
C ILE A 700 3.58 27.54 31.38
N ASP A 701 2.59 27.60 32.27
CA ASP A 701 2.56 26.69 33.42
C ASP A 701 2.25 25.27 32.94
N SER A 702 3.10 24.32 33.35
CA SER A 702 3.05 22.91 32.94
C SER A 702 1.72 22.18 33.20
N LYS A 703 0.88 22.70 34.09
CA LYS A 703 -0.43 22.13 34.46
C LYS A 703 -1.60 22.79 33.73
N THR A 704 -1.35 23.85 32.98
CA THR A 704 -2.40 24.55 32.25
C THR A 704 -2.85 23.72 31.05
N GLN A 705 -4.15 23.47 30.95
CA GLN A 705 -4.80 23.02 29.72
C GLN A 705 -5.04 24.23 28.84
N LEU A 706 -4.41 24.29 27.66
CA LEU A 706 -4.70 25.34 26.69
C LEU A 706 -6.01 25.02 25.95
N ASP A 707 -6.60 26.03 25.30
CA ASP A 707 -7.73 25.82 24.36
C ASP A 707 -7.23 25.60 22.90
N TYR A 708 -5.91 25.45 22.72
CA TYR A 708 -5.24 25.26 21.43
C TYR A 708 -3.94 24.46 21.58
N ASN A 709 -3.48 23.86 20.49
CA ASN A 709 -2.13 23.31 20.34
C ASN A 709 -1.26 24.27 19.52
N TYR A 710 0.00 24.42 19.90
CA TYR A 710 1.02 25.11 19.10
C TYR A 710 2.26 24.23 18.92
N SER A 711 2.68 24.09 17.67
CA SER A 711 3.96 23.48 17.30
C SER A 711 4.79 24.48 16.49
N GLY A 712 6.04 24.71 16.89
CA GLY A 712 7.00 25.53 16.17
C GLY A 712 8.30 24.79 15.85
N ASP A 713 8.91 25.13 14.72
CA ASP A 713 10.18 24.57 14.24
C ASP A 713 10.98 25.64 13.46
N PHE A 714 12.19 25.31 13.01
CA PHE A 714 13.00 26.21 12.18
C PHE A 714 13.82 25.46 11.13
N SER A 715 14.23 26.19 10.09
CA SER A 715 15.20 25.75 9.09
C SER A 715 16.24 26.84 8.82
N VAL A 716 17.41 26.42 8.34
CA VAL A 716 18.46 27.33 7.86
C VAL A 716 18.31 27.45 6.35
N GLU A 717 17.71 28.54 5.88
CA GLU A 717 17.35 28.69 4.46
C GLU A 717 18.50 29.22 3.62
N PHE A 718 19.32 30.10 4.20
CA PHE A 718 20.43 30.71 3.48
C PHE A 718 21.58 31.02 4.42
N PHE A 719 22.79 30.71 3.97
CA PHE A 719 24.02 31.17 4.60
C PHE A 719 25.05 31.51 3.53
N LYS A 720 25.55 32.76 3.55
CA LYS A 720 26.65 33.20 2.70
C LYS A 720 27.42 34.33 3.35
N ASP A 721 28.75 34.20 3.36
CA ASP A 721 29.69 35.09 4.03
C ASP A 721 29.32 35.30 5.51
N ASN A 722 28.58 36.36 5.83
CA ASN A 722 28.13 36.66 7.19
C ASN A 722 26.60 36.71 7.33
N LEU A 723 25.84 36.60 6.23
CA LEU A 723 24.38 36.59 6.30
C LEU A 723 23.89 35.18 6.56
N LEU A 724 23.16 35.01 7.66
CA LEU A 724 22.35 33.83 7.97
C LEU A 724 20.88 34.21 7.86
N ILE A 725 20.09 33.40 7.17
CA ILE A 725 18.64 33.52 7.14
C ILE A 725 18.04 32.25 7.74
N LEU A 726 17.27 32.44 8.80
CA LEU A 726 16.50 31.39 9.46
C LEU A 726 15.03 31.57 9.11
N GLU A 727 14.38 30.50 8.71
CA GLU A 727 12.92 30.43 8.64
C GLU A 727 12.39 29.82 9.94
N LEU A 728 11.51 30.54 10.60
CA LEU A 728 10.83 30.13 11.82
C LEU A 728 9.37 29.84 11.48
N ASN A 729 8.97 28.60 11.71
CA ASN A 729 7.68 28.05 11.33
C ASN A 729 6.85 27.75 12.58
N GLY A 730 5.54 27.94 12.49
CA GLY A 730 4.61 27.61 13.55
C GLY A 730 3.27 27.13 13.01
N TYR A 731 2.53 26.39 13.81
CA TYR A 731 1.16 26.00 13.52
C TYR A 731 0.34 26.05 14.81
N GLU A 732 -0.66 26.93 14.83
CA GLU A 732 -1.56 27.11 15.96
C GLU A 732 -2.95 26.55 15.63
N TYR A 733 -3.41 25.56 16.39
CA TYR A 733 -4.70 24.91 16.20
C TYR A 733 -5.57 25.01 17.45
N TYR A 734 -6.62 25.83 17.39
CA TYR A 734 -7.64 25.87 18.43
C TYR A 734 -8.49 24.61 18.40
N PHE A 735 -8.73 23.99 19.56
CA PHE A 735 -9.49 22.75 19.64
C PHE A 735 -10.92 22.96 19.11
N GLY A 736 -11.31 22.13 18.15
CA GLY A 736 -12.62 22.20 17.49
C GLY A 736 -12.69 23.19 16.31
N ALA A 737 -11.61 23.90 15.97
CA ALA A 737 -11.54 24.70 14.76
C ALA A 737 -11.51 23.80 13.50
N ALA A 738 -11.92 24.35 12.36
CA ALA A 738 -11.90 23.62 11.09
C ALA A 738 -10.47 23.33 10.59
N HIS A 739 -9.54 24.24 10.86
CA HIS A 739 -8.10 24.11 10.58
C HIS A 739 -7.31 25.02 11.52
N GLY A 740 -6.00 24.81 11.62
CA GLY A 740 -5.09 25.70 12.33
C GLY A 740 -4.55 26.80 11.43
N MET A 741 -3.80 27.74 12.01
CA MET A 741 -3.17 28.84 11.32
C MET A 741 -1.65 28.63 11.29
N PRO A 742 -1.05 28.48 10.10
CA PRO A 742 0.40 28.42 9.99
C PRO A 742 0.99 29.83 10.18
N LEU A 743 2.19 29.85 10.73
CA LEU A 743 3.01 31.03 10.97
C LEU A 743 4.35 30.79 10.29
N GLN A 744 4.86 31.80 9.60
CA GLN A 744 6.15 31.76 8.92
C GLN A 744 6.81 33.11 9.12
N THR A 745 8.08 33.13 9.54
CA THR A 745 8.86 34.35 9.79
C THR A 745 10.31 34.12 9.41
N TYR A 746 10.92 35.04 8.68
CA TYR A 746 12.34 34.96 8.32
C TYR A 746 13.16 35.95 9.13
N VAL A 747 14.28 35.50 9.69
CA VAL A 747 15.22 36.33 10.47
C VAL A 747 16.54 36.46 9.71
N HIS A 748 16.92 37.69 9.37
CA HIS A 748 18.09 38.02 8.55
C HIS A 748 19.24 38.52 9.42
N ILE A 749 20.24 37.69 9.66
CA ILE A 749 21.23 37.91 10.73
C ILE A 749 22.60 38.15 10.11
N ASN A 750 23.27 39.23 10.51
CA ASN A 750 24.70 39.39 10.27
C ASN A 750 25.51 38.75 11.41
N LEU A 751 26.10 37.58 11.16
CA LEU A 751 26.86 36.81 12.17
C LEU A 751 28.14 37.50 12.65
N SER A 752 28.62 38.54 11.98
CA SER A 752 29.82 39.28 12.43
C SER A 752 29.54 40.20 13.62
N ASN A 753 28.29 40.65 13.79
CA ASN A 753 27.90 41.65 14.80
C ASN A 753 26.53 41.42 15.45
N GLY A 754 25.79 40.37 15.06
CA GLY A 754 24.48 40.04 15.61
C GLY A 754 23.32 40.91 15.12
N ARG A 755 23.55 41.85 14.19
CA ARG A 755 22.49 42.72 13.67
C ARG A 755 21.46 41.91 12.88
N ILE A 756 20.18 42.11 13.20
CA ILE A 756 19.05 41.61 12.43
C ILE A 756 18.61 42.69 11.44
N TYR A 757 18.42 42.33 10.18
CA TYR A 757 18.00 43.24 9.12
C TYR A 757 16.49 43.19 8.86
N GLU A 758 15.93 44.37 8.61
CA GLU A 758 14.58 44.55 8.10
C GLU A 758 14.60 44.81 6.58
N LEU A 759 13.44 44.73 5.91
CA LEU A 759 13.34 44.94 4.46
C LEU A 759 13.94 46.28 4.02
N LYS A 760 13.68 47.34 4.79
CA LYS A 760 14.19 48.69 4.52
C LYS A 760 15.72 48.78 4.50
N ASP A 761 16.42 47.92 5.23
CA ASP A 761 17.90 47.94 5.32
C ASP A 761 18.57 47.51 4.01
N LEU A 762 17.84 46.88 3.10
CA LEU A 762 18.33 46.47 1.78
C LEU A 762 18.44 47.66 0.80
N PHE A 763 17.65 48.71 1.03
CA PHE A 763 17.45 49.80 0.07
C PHE A 763 18.10 51.11 0.49
N LYS A 764 18.36 51.99 -0.49
CA LYS A 764 18.86 53.35 -0.24
C LYS A 764 17.80 54.15 0.51
N GLU A 765 18.24 55.05 1.38
CA GLU A 765 17.35 56.00 2.05
C GLU A 765 16.60 56.84 1.01
N ASN A 766 15.29 57.03 1.19
CA ASN A 766 14.39 57.75 0.27
C ASN A 766 14.21 57.14 -1.14
N SER A 767 14.54 55.86 -1.34
CA SER A 767 14.39 55.16 -2.63
C SER A 767 12.95 54.86 -3.08
N ASN A 768 11.96 55.06 -2.20
CA ASN A 768 10.56 54.67 -2.42
C ASN A 768 10.39 53.17 -2.77
N TYR A 769 11.18 52.31 -2.13
CA TYR A 769 11.18 50.86 -2.41
C TYR A 769 9.78 50.23 -2.25
N VAL A 770 8.98 50.69 -1.29
CA VAL A 770 7.61 50.18 -1.05
C VAL A 770 6.77 50.28 -2.32
N GLN A 771 6.75 51.44 -2.98
CA GLN A 771 5.98 51.62 -4.21
C GLN A 771 6.57 50.80 -5.35
N ILE A 772 7.89 50.80 -5.52
CA ILE A 772 8.56 50.10 -6.64
C ILE A 772 8.33 48.58 -6.56
N ILE A 773 8.52 47.98 -5.38
CA ILE A 773 8.24 46.56 -5.18
C ILE A 773 6.74 46.29 -5.31
N SER A 774 5.89 47.21 -4.83
CA SER A 774 4.44 47.06 -4.97
C SER A 774 4.00 46.97 -6.43
N ASP A 775 4.57 47.80 -7.29
CA ASP A 775 4.28 47.85 -8.72
C ASP A 775 4.76 46.59 -9.44
N ILE A 776 5.94 46.06 -9.07
CA ILE A 776 6.46 44.79 -9.61
C ILE A 776 5.52 43.64 -9.25
N VAL A 777 5.11 43.53 -7.98
CA VAL A 777 4.18 42.48 -7.52
C VAL A 777 2.82 42.63 -8.19
N ALA A 778 2.29 43.86 -8.32
CA ALA A 778 1.04 44.12 -9.03
C ALA A 778 1.10 43.60 -10.49
N GLN A 779 2.23 43.86 -11.16
CA GLN A 779 2.45 43.39 -12.52
C GLN A 779 2.55 41.86 -12.58
N GLN A 780 3.26 41.22 -11.65
CA GLN A 780 3.31 39.75 -11.57
C GLN A 780 1.93 39.13 -11.35
N ILE A 781 1.11 39.69 -10.45
CA ILE A 781 -0.27 39.24 -10.22
C ILE A 781 -1.10 39.37 -11.51
N LYS A 782 -0.96 40.49 -12.23
CA LYS A 782 -1.65 40.71 -13.50
C LYS A 782 -1.22 39.72 -14.58
N ASP A 783 0.08 39.40 -14.64
CA ASP A 783 0.64 38.46 -15.62
C ASP A 783 0.20 37.00 -15.37
N MET A 784 -0.14 36.65 -14.12
CA MET A 784 -0.71 35.34 -13.77
C MET A 784 -2.13 35.12 -14.33
N GLY A 785 -2.87 36.20 -14.63
CA GLY A 785 -4.22 36.15 -15.21
C GLY A 785 -5.28 35.47 -14.31
N GLU A 786 -6.35 34.95 -14.93
CA GLU A 786 -7.48 34.32 -14.22
C GLU A 786 -7.11 33.02 -13.47
N ASN A 787 -5.94 32.44 -13.75
CA ASN A 787 -5.42 31.26 -13.05
C ASN A 787 -4.68 31.61 -11.74
N SER A 788 -4.62 32.90 -11.39
CA SER A 788 -4.07 33.33 -10.12
C SER A 788 -4.97 32.93 -8.96
N TYR A 789 -4.41 32.29 -7.93
CA TYR A 789 -5.10 32.04 -6.66
C TYR A 789 -5.33 33.33 -5.84
N ILE A 790 -4.84 34.47 -6.34
CA ILE A 790 -4.97 35.79 -5.73
C ILE A 790 -6.33 36.40 -6.05
N PHE A 791 -6.97 37.00 -5.04
CA PHE A 791 -8.20 37.74 -5.24
C PHE A 791 -7.90 39.07 -5.96
N PRO A 792 -8.50 39.34 -7.14
CA PRO A 792 -8.12 40.48 -7.97
C PRO A 792 -8.15 41.86 -7.29
N ASP A 793 -9.01 42.04 -6.28
CA ASP A 793 -9.22 43.33 -5.60
C ASP A 793 -8.55 43.46 -4.23
N THR A 794 -7.84 42.42 -3.74
CA THR A 794 -7.30 42.42 -2.36
C THR A 794 -5.89 42.99 -2.25
N TYR A 795 -5.09 42.89 -3.30
CA TYR A 795 -3.73 43.43 -3.28
C TYR A 795 -3.72 44.96 -3.31
N LYS A 796 -3.13 45.60 -2.28
CA LYS A 796 -3.03 47.06 -2.12
C LYS A 796 -1.60 47.60 -2.15
N GLY A 797 -0.62 46.77 -2.50
CA GLY A 797 0.80 47.07 -2.32
C GLY A 797 1.39 46.31 -1.13
N ILE A 798 2.73 46.26 -1.07
CA ILE A 798 3.45 45.75 0.09
C ILE A 798 3.45 46.79 1.22
N ARG A 799 3.67 46.34 2.46
CA ARG A 799 3.94 47.22 3.61
C ARG A 799 5.44 47.53 3.75
N GLU A 800 5.80 48.54 4.55
CA GLU A 800 7.21 48.81 4.90
C GLU A 800 7.85 47.62 5.64
N ASP A 801 7.07 46.92 6.46
CA ASP A 801 7.46 45.74 7.22
C ASP A 801 7.02 44.43 6.54
N GLN A 802 6.84 44.44 5.21
CA GLN A 802 6.39 43.26 4.48
C GLN A 802 7.33 42.07 4.76
N PRO A 803 6.79 40.89 5.12
CA PRO A 803 7.58 39.69 5.27
C PRO A 803 8.32 39.34 3.97
N PHE A 804 9.59 38.99 4.11
CA PHE A 804 10.49 38.78 2.99
C PHE A 804 11.60 37.79 3.33
N TYR A 805 12.28 37.30 2.31
CA TYR A 805 13.58 36.67 2.42
C TYR A 805 14.42 36.94 1.17
N VAL A 806 15.70 36.58 1.19
CA VAL A 806 16.59 36.72 0.03
C VAL A 806 17.35 35.43 -0.25
N ASP A 807 17.63 35.20 -1.53
CA ASP A 807 18.73 34.31 -1.93
C ASP A 807 19.90 35.15 -2.47
N GLU A 808 20.90 34.51 -3.07
CA GLU A 808 22.06 35.21 -3.64
C GLU A 808 21.67 36.29 -4.67
N ASN A 809 20.59 36.11 -5.43
CA ASN A 809 20.28 36.91 -6.61
C ASN A 809 18.91 37.59 -6.56
N ASN A 810 18.08 37.27 -5.56
CA ASN A 810 16.67 37.64 -5.55
C ASN A 810 16.18 38.04 -4.17
N LEU A 811 15.26 39.02 -4.16
CA LEU A 811 14.35 39.30 -3.06
C LEU A 811 13.07 38.50 -3.26
N TYR A 812 12.53 37.94 -2.18
CA TYR A 812 11.22 37.31 -2.14
C TYR A 812 10.35 38.06 -1.14
N VAL A 813 9.18 38.52 -1.56
CA VAL A 813 8.17 39.08 -0.64
C VAL A 813 6.97 38.16 -0.60
N TYR A 814 6.46 37.88 0.59
CA TYR A 814 5.36 36.93 0.76
C TYR A 814 4.23 37.49 1.60
N PHE A 815 3.06 36.89 1.44
CA PHE A 815 1.81 37.27 2.08
C PHE A 815 1.31 36.11 2.95
N THR A 816 0.71 36.44 4.08
CA THR A 816 0.14 35.45 5.00
C THR A 816 -1.14 34.81 4.45
N PRO A 817 -1.53 33.60 4.89
CA PRO A 817 -2.79 33.00 4.49
C PRO A 817 -3.97 33.96 4.74
N TYR A 818 -4.91 34.02 3.79
CA TYR A 818 -6.04 34.96 3.76
C TYR A 818 -5.73 36.43 3.48
N GLU A 819 -4.46 36.84 3.39
CA GLU A 819 -4.12 38.25 3.16
C GLU A 819 -4.53 38.72 1.76
N ILE A 820 -4.14 37.95 0.73
CA ILE A 820 -4.48 38.26 -0.67
C ILE A 820 -5.06 37.06 -1.43
N ALA A 821 -5.10 35.86 -0.83
CA ALA A 821 -5.55 34.62 -1.44
C ALA A 821 -6.26 33.71 -0.43
N ALA A 822 -6.97 32.68 -0.90
CA ALA A 822 -7.56 31.66 -0.02
C ALA A 822 -6.48 30.88 0.74
N TYR A 823 -6.82 30.27 1.89
CA TYR A 823 -5.91 29.45 2.70
C TYR A 823 -5.15 28.38 1.91
N ALA A 824 -5.81 27.75 0.93
CA ALA A 824 -5.23 26.72 0.08
C ALA A 824 -4.03 27.21 -0.76
N ALA A 825 -3.89 28.52 -0.96
CA ALA A 825 -2.74 29.12 -1.64
C ALA A 825 -1.49 29.21 -0.74
N GLY A 826 -1.60 28.88 0.56
CA GLY A 826 -0.51 28.94 1.52
C GLY A 826 -0.03 30.37 1.75
N PHE A 827 1.28 30.58 1.58
CA PHE A 827 1.92 31.90 1.60
C PHE A 827 2.26 32.33 0.17
N PRO A 828 1.41 33.15 -0.49
CA PRO A 828 1.74 33.65 -1.82
C PRO A 828 3.06 34.42 -1.79
N THR A 829 4.03 33.99 -2.60
CA THR A 829 5.40 34.53 -2.61
C THR A 829 5.77 35.04 -4.00
N PHE A 830 6.31 36.25 -4.07
CA PHE A 830 6.71 36.92 -5.30
C PHE A 830 8.22 37.13 -5.33
N LYS A 831 8.83 36.69 -6.42
CA LYS A 831 10.27 36.76 -6.65
C LYS A 831 10.61 38.05 -7.40
N ILE A 832 11.49 38.87 -6.84
CA ILE A 832 12.03 40.09 -7.44
C ILE A 832 13.54 39.90 -7.62
N PRO A 833 14.02 39.65 -8.86
CA PRO A 833 15.45 39.60 -9.13
C PRO A 833 16.13 40.92 -8.74
N PHE A 834 17.26 40.87 -8.03
CA PHE A 834 17.97 42.08 -7.60
C PHE A 834 18.38 42.97 -8.78
N LYS A 835 18.70 42.37 -9.92
CA LYS A 835 19.01 43.08 -11.17
C LYS A 835 17.89 44.04 -11.61
N ASP A 836 16.63 43.74 -11.27
CA ASP A 836 15.46 44.54 -11.68
C ASP A 836 15.22 45.73 -10.73
N VAL A 837 15.87 45.73 -9.56
CA VAL A 837 15.77 46.76 -8.53
C VAL A 837 17.14 47.28 -8.06
N MET A 838 18.19 47.05 -8.86
CA MET A 838 19.57 47.33 -8.46
C MET A 838 19.82 48.82 -8.21
N ASP A 839 19.12 49.69 -8.94
CA ASP A 839 19.25 51.15 -8.80
C ASP A 839 18.81 51.66 -7.42
N ILE A 840 17.94 50.93 -6.73
CA ILE A 840 17.44 51.30 -5.39
C ILE A 840 18.09 50.52 -4.24
N ILE A 841 18.82 49.44 -4.52
CA ILE A 841 19.56 48.66 -3.52
C ILE A 841 20.71 49.49 -2.95
N ASN A 842 20.87 49.47 -1.62
CA ASN A 842 22.03 50.08 -0.96
C ASN A 842 23.22 49.11 -0.97
N THR A 843 23.98 49.11 -2.07
CA THR A 843 25.14 48.22 -2.26
C THR A 843 26.27 48.47 -1.25
N GLU A 844 26.32 49.68 -0.69
CA GLU A 844 27.28 50.05 0.36
C GLU A 844 26.75 49.72 1.77
N GLY A 845 25.47 49.35 1.87
CA GLY A 845 24.76 49.05 3.11
C GLY A 845 25.20 47.73 3.74
N GLY A 846 25.03 47.65 5.07
CA GLY A 846 25.42 46.47 5.84
C GLY A 846 24.71 45.20 5.39
N PHE A 847 23.42 45.29 5.03
CA PHE A 847 22.65 44.13 4.58
C PHE A 847 23.23 43.57 3.28
N TRP A 848 23.33 44.37 2.21
CA TRP A 848 23.90 43.91 0.94
C TRP A 848 25.31 43.33 1.09
N ARG A 849 26.20 44.05 1.79
CA ARG A 849 27.59 43.61 2.01
C ARG A 849 27.72 42.36 2.87
N SER A 850 26.69 41.96 3.61
CA SER A 850 26.77 40.76 4.46
C SER A 850 26.85 39.45 3.67
N PHE A 851 26.48 39.44 2.37
CA PHE A 851 26.48 38.27 1.49
C PHE A 851 26.94 38.55 0.04
N HIS A 852 27.27 39.81 -0.25
CA HIS A 852 27.87 40.26 -1.51
C HIS A 852 29.22 40.92 -1.28
N ASN A 853 30.03 40.37 -0.38
CA ASN A 853 31.38 40.87 -0.18
C ASN A 853 32.23 40.55 -1.43
N ASN A 854 32.30 41.51 -2.35
CA ASN A 854 33.48 41.65 -3.20
C ASN A 854 34.62 42.02 -2.26
N LEU A 855 35.34 41.02 -1.75
CA LEU A 855 36.74 41.23 -1.41
C LEU A 855 37.39 41.79 -2.69
N MET A 856 37.63 43.09 -2.75
CA MET A 856 38.66 43.62 -3.62
C MET A 856 39.96 42.94 -3.17
N SER A 857 40.29 41.84 -3.84
CA SER A 857 41.65 41.27 -3.88
C SER A 857 42.56 42.19 -4.67
#